data_AF-A0A9P1C8T4-F1
#
_entry.id   AF-A0A9P1C8T4-F1
#
_cell.length_a   1.000
_cell.length_b   1.000
_cell.length_c   1.000
_cell.angle_alpha   90.00
_cell.angle_beta   90.00
_cell.angle_gamma   90.00
#
_symmetry.space_group_name_H-M   'P 1'
#
loop_
_entity.id
_entity.type
_entity.pdbx_description
1 polymer ?
#
loop_
_entity_poly.entity_id
_entity_poly.type
_entity_poly.pdbx_seq_one_letter_code
_entity_poly.pdbx_strand_id
1 'polypeptide(L)'
;MKPKAGYDYLATAAHFAAESSTGTNVNVCTTDDFTKSVDALVYYIDPDNEEMKIAYPTLLFDRNITDGRGMMCSFLTLAIGNNQGMGDVEYGKIYDFYLPPAFLRLYDGPSVNVEDMWRILGRGTTNGGLVVGTIIKPKLGLQPKPFGEACYSFWQGGDFIKNDEPQGNQVFCQMNECIPEVVKAMRACVKETGSSKLFSANITADDPEEMIARGKYIMSQFGPLSENCAFLVDGYVAGGTAVTCCRRNFPKQFLHYHRAGHGSVTSPQTQRGYTAFVHTKISRVIGASGIHVGTMSFGKMEGDASDKNIAYMLQDDEADGPYYRQEWQGMKETTPIISGGMNALRLPAFFENLGHSNVILTAGGGSFGHKDGPKIGAISCRQGEEAWKQWKAGQFGNISLSDGVIEYAKTHEEIKGAFLTFQKDADQIYPGWKEKLGYTGESSVQAASFDWAKRASAAAFVGASVAPAKKENVVARQALDQSSRYADLSLDEDTLIRNGKHVLVAYIMKPKAGYDYLATAAHFAAESSTGTNVNVCTTDDFTKSVDALVYYIDPDNEEMKIAYPTLLFDRNITDGRGMMCSFLTLAIGNNQGMGDVEYGKIYDFYLPPAFLRLYDGPSVNVEDMWRILGRGTTNGGLVVGTIIKPKLGLQPKPFGEACYSFWQGGDFIKNDEPQGNQVFCQMNECIPEVVKAMRACVKETGSSKLFSANITADDPEEMIARGKYIMSQFGPLSENCAFLVDGYVAGGTAVTCCRRNFPKQFLHYHRAGHGSVTSPQTQRGYTAFVHTKISRVIGASGIHVGTMSFGKMEGDASDKNIAYMLQDDEADGPYYRQEWQGMKETTPIISGGMNALRLPAFFENLGHSNVILTAGGGSFGHKDGPKIGAISCRQGEEAWKQWKAGQFGNISLSDGVIEYAKTHEEIKGAFLTFQKDADQIYPGWKEKLGYTGESSVQAASFDWAKRA
;
A
#
# COMPACT_ATOMS: atom_id res chain seq x y z
N MET A 1 9.91 3.99 18.90
CA MET A 1 9.39 5.33 18.53
C MET A 1 10.38 6.33 19.04
N LYS A 2 10.71 7.32 18.22
CA LYS A 2 11.59 8.41 18.61
C LYS A 2 10.83 9.74 18.58
N PRO A 3 10.74 10.48 19.69
CA PRO A 3 10.22 11.83 19.70
C PRO A 3 11.08 12.76 18.85
N LYS A 4 10.47 13.77 18.25
CA LYS A 4 11.23 14.84 17.59
C LYS A 4 12.04 15.62 18.62
N ALA A 5 13.19 16.16 18.23
CA ALA A 5 14.04 16.94 19.11
C ALA A 5 13.24 18.05 19.82
N GLY A 6 13.40 18.14 21.15
CA GLY A 6 12.68 19.11 22.00
C GLY A 6 11.38 18.61 22.63
N TYR A 7 10.94 17.39 22.33
CA TYR A 7 9.76 16.75 22.93
C TYR A 7 10.15 15.66 23.94
N ASP A 8 9.37 15.53 25.01
CA ASP A 8 9.54 14.50 26.05
C ASP A 8 9.03 13.13 25.58
N TYR A 9 9.73 12.05 25.95
CA TYR A 9 9.41 10.70 25.48
C TYR A 9 8.06 10.20 25.99
N LEU A 10 7.79 10.32 27.30
CA LEU A 10 6.55 9.82 27.89
C LEU A 10 5.35 10.62 27.40
N ALA A 11 5.47 11.96 27.35
CA ALA A 11 4.42 12.82 26.83
C ALA A 11 4.11 12.52 25.35
N THR A 12 5.15 12.32 24.54
CA THR A 12 4.99 11.96 23.12
C THR A 12 4.35 10.58 22.96
N ALA A 13 4.75 9.59 23.77
CA ALA A 13 4.14 8.26 23.79
C ALA A 13 2.67 8.30 24.20
N ALA A 14 2.31 9.10 25.21
CA ALA A 14 0.92 9.29 25.63
C ALA A 14 0.09 9.98 24.54
N HIS A 15 0.65 10.98 23.86
CA HIS A 15 0.00 11.63 22.72
C HIS A 15 -0.17 10.65 21.53
N PHE A 16 0.81 9.78 21.30
CA PHE A 16 0.73 8.71 20.29
C PHE A 16 -0.44 7.77 20.58
N ALA A 17 -0.59 7.31 21.83
CA ALA A 17 -1.72 6.48 22.27
C ALA A 17 -3.07 7.21 22.13
N ALA A 18 -3.12 8.51 22.47
CA ALA A 18 -4.32 9.33 22.31
C ALA A 18 -4.75 9.44 20.83
N GLU A 19 -3.82 9.75 19.92
CA GLU A 19 -4.08 9.87 18.47
C GLU A 19 -4.30 8.51 17.76
N SER A 20 -4.18 7.39 18.49
CA SER A 20 -4.43 6.03 18.01
C SER A 20 -5.59 5.32 18.71
N SER A 21 -6.38 6.02 19.55
CA SER A 21 -7.51 5.43 20.27
C SER A 21 -8.71 6.37 20.42
N THR A 22 -8.79 7.12 21.53
CA THR A 22 -9.96 7.91 21.95
C THR A 22 -9.68 9.41 21.93
N GLY A 23 -8.42 9.83 22.00
CA GLY A 23 -8.04 11.21 22.23
C GLY A 23 -7.79 12.07 20.97
N THR A 24 -7.27 13.27 21.23
CA THR A 24 -6.70 14.21 20.26
C THR A 24 -5.70 15.12 21.00
N ASN A 25 -4.94 15.93 20.26
CA ASN A 25 -3.98 16.91 20.77
C ASN A 25 -4.51 18.03 21.71
N VAL A 26 -5.81 18.08 22.00
CA VAL A 26 -6.45 19.05 22.90
C VAL A 26 -7.54 18.36 23.71
N ASN A 27 -7.87 18.90 24.88
CA ASN A 27 -9.06 18.47 25.62
C ASN A 27 -10.32 18.81 24.82
N VAL A 28 -11.28 17.89 24.77
CA VAL A 28 -12.55 18.08 24.08
C VAL A 28 -13.70 17.95 25.07
N CYS A 29 -14.71 18.80 24.91
CA CYS A 29 -15.82 18.92 25.87
C CYS A 29 -16.73 17.68 25.95
N THR A 30 -16.64 16.79 24.97
CA THR A 30 -17.48 15.59 24.79
C THR A 30 -16.93 14.34 25.47
N THR A 31 -15.69 14.35 25.98
CA THR A 31 -15.11 13.19 26.68
C THR A 31 -15.87 12.90 27.98
N ASP A 32 -16.38 11.68 28.10
CA ASP A 32 -17.06 11.17 29.30
C ASP A 32 -16.27 10.03 29.97
N ASP A 33 -16.78 9.52 31.09
CA ASP A 33 -16.09 8.47 31.86
C ASP A 33 -16.10 7.12 31.14
N PHE A 34 -17.10 6.84 30.29
CA PHE A 34 -17.08 5.65 29.45
C PHE A 34 -15.97 5.73 28.40
N THR A 35 -15.81 6.87 27.73
CA THR A 35 -14.72 7.13 26.78
C THR A 35 -13.37 6.83 27.44
N LYS A 36 -13.11 7.40 28.62
CA LYS A 36 -11.85 7.17 29.36
C LYS A 36 -11.63 5.70 29.71
N SER A 37 -12.71 4.95 29.97
CA SER A 37 -12.62 3.53 30.31
C SER A 37 -12.15 2.63 29.16
N VAL A 38 -12.19 3.13 27.92
CA VAL A 38 -11.73 2.42 26.71
C VAL A 38 -10.48 3.03 26.08
N ASP A 39 -9.77 3.92 26.78
CA ASP A 39 -8.51 4.49 26.32
C ASP A 39 -7.45 3.42 26.05
N ALA A 40 -6.66 3.60 25.00
CA ALA A 40 -5.42 2.84 24.85
C ALA A 40 -4.36 3.39 25.80
N LEU A 41 -3.57 2.51 26.41
CA LEU A 41 -2.61 2.88 27.44
C LEU A 41 -1.19 2.46 27.05
N VAL A 42 -0.25 3.40 27.14
CA VAL A 42 1.17 3.07 27.15
C VAL A 42 1.49 2.40 28.48
N TYR A 43 1.85 1.13 28.46
CA TYR A 43 2.12 0.36 29.69
C TYR A 43 3.61 0.05 29.88
N TYR A 44 4.44 0.33 28.86
CA TYR A 44 5.88 0.15 28.91
C TYR A 44 6.56 1.15 27.97
N ILE A 45 7.64 1.77 28.45
CA ILE A 45 8.57 2.57 27.66
C ILE A 45 10.00 2.20 28.04
N ASP A 46 10.89 2.24 27.06
CA ASP A 46 12.33 2.21 27.25
C ASP A 46 12.94 3.24 26.29
N PRO A 47 13.16 4.49 26.75
CA PRO A 47 13.70 5.56 25.91
C PRO A 47 15.09 5.26 25.35
N ASP A 48 15.93 4.49 26.06
CA ASP A 48 17.30 4.19 25.64
C ASP A 48 17.31 3.24 24.43
N ASN A 49 16.31 2.37 24.33
CA ASN A 49 16.09 1.47 23.19
C ASN A 49 15.00 1.96 22.22
N GLU A 50 14.48 3.17 22.43
CA GLU A 50 13.35 3.73 21.67
C GLU A 50 12.13 2.80 21.63
N GLU A 51 11.90 2.05 22.71
CA GLU A 51 10.81 1.07 22.80
C GLU A 51 9.58 1.67 23.49
N MET A 52 8.40 1.27 23.02
CA MET A 52 7.11 1.64 23.57
C MET A 52 6.13 0.49 23.32
N LYS A 53 5.32 0.13 24.32
CA LYS A 53 4.22 -0.83 24.16
C LYS A 53 2.90 -0.20 24.57
N ILE A 54 1.89 -0.39 23.74
CA ILE A 54 0.55 0.16 23.90
C ILE A 54 -0.46 -0.99 23.96
N ALA A 55 -1.32 -0.96 24.96
CA ALA A 55 -2.46 -1.87 25.10
C ALA A 55 -3.72 -1.18 24.57
N TYR A 56 -4.36 -1.79 23.58
CA TYR A 56 -5.62 -1.30 22.99
C TYR A 56 -6.79 -2.18 23.46
N PRO A 57 -7.81 -1.63 24.14
CA PRO A 57 -9.03 -2.37 24.44
C PRO A 57 -9.69 -2.90 23.16
N THR A 58 -10.08 -4.18 23.15
CA THR A 58 -10.63 -4.85 21.95
C THR A 58 -11.99 -4.29 21.49
N LEU A 59 -12.62 -3.48 22.34
CA LEU A 59 -13.85 -2.74 22.05
C LEU A 59 -13.64 -1.61 21.02
N LEU A 60 -12.41 -1.11 20.86
CA LEU A 60 -12.08 -0.03 19.93
C LEU A 60 -12.14 -0.46 18.45
N PHE A 61 -11.91 -1.73 18.17
CA PHE A 61 -11.81 -2.23 16.81
C PHE A 61 -13.20 -2.48 16.20
N ASP A 62 -13.38 -1.93 15.01
CA ASP A 62 -14.61 -1.98 14.23
C ASP A 62 -14.99 -3.43 13.84
N ARG A 63 -16.29 -3.67 13.64
CA ARG A 63 -16.87 -4.96 13.28
C ARG A 63 -17.78 -4.82 12.07
N ASN A 64 -17.83 -5.86 11.24
CA ASN A 64 -18.79 -5.91 10.16
C ASN A 64 -20.24 -5.88 10.69
N ILE A 65 -21.14 -5.13 10.05
CA ILE A 65 -22.59 -5.19 10.28
C ILE A 65 -23.20 -6.46 9.67
N THR A 66 -22.54 -7.02 8.65
CA THR A 66 -23.02 -8.19 7.90
C THR A 66 -22.85 -9.52 8.66
N ASP A 67 -21.75 -9.69 9.40
CA ASP A 67 -21.43 -10.95 10.07
C ASP A 67 -20.77 -10.80 11.47
N GLY A 68 -20.56 -9.57 11.96
CA GLY A 68 -19.95 -9.29 13.26
C GLY A 68 -18.45 -9.59 13.36
N ARG A 69 -17.79 -9.98 12.26
CA ARG A 69 -16.35 -10.31 12.22
C ARG A 69 -15.47 -9.07 12.34
N GLY A 70 -14.22 -9.29 12.71
CA GLY A 70 -13.20 -8.24 12.78
C GLY A 70 -12.65 -7.89 11.40
N MET A 71 -12.11 -6.68 11.27
CA MET A 71 -11.45 -6.21 10.05
C MET A 71 -10.06 -5.65 10.38
N MET A 72 -9.06 -6.05 9.61
CA MET A 72 -7.68 -5.65 9.80
C MET A 72 -7.44 -4.20 9.41
N CYS A 73 -8.20 -3.64 8.46
CA CYS A 73 -8.14 -2.21 8.19
C CYS A 73 -8.40 -1.36 9.44
N SER A 74 -9.30 -1.77 10.36
CA SER A 74 -9.53 -1.05 11.62
C SER A 74 -8.30 -1.13 12.56
N PHE A 75 -7.63 -2.28 12.62
CA PHE A 75 -6.37 -2.40 13.35
C PHE A 75 -5.31 -1.46 12.76
N LEU A 76 -5.16 -1.42 11.43
CA LEU A 76 -4.20 -0.54 10.76
C LEU A 76 -4.54 0.94 10.97
N THR A 77 -5.81 1.32 10.84
CA THR A 77 -6.30 2.69 11.08
C THR A 77 -5.95 3.17 12.48
N LEU A 78 -6.11 2.33 13.51
CA LEU A 78 -5.78 2.69 14.89
C LEU A 78 -4.28 2.62 15.16
N ALA A 79 -3.67 1.45 14.98
CA ALA A 79 -2.31 1.18 15.44
C ALA A 79 -1.23 1.85 14.58
N ILE A 80 -1.48 2.08 13.28
CA ILE A 80 -0.50 2.65 12.34
C ILE A 80 -1.10 3.68 11.37
N GLY A 81 -2.22 4.31 11.75
CA GLY A 81 -2.94 5.28 10.94
C GLY A 81 -2.40 6.70 11.10
N ASN A 82 -3.14 7.56 11.79
CA ASN A 82 -2.79 8.98 11.96
C ASN A 82 -1.47 9.19 12.70
N ASN A 83 -1.10 8.28 13.60
CA ASN A 83 0.14 8.37 14.37
C ASN A 83 1.41 8.39 13.50
N GLN A 84 1.31 7.94 12.24
CA GLN A 84 2.40 8.01 11.25
C GLN A 84 2.60 9.39 10.63
N GLY A 85 1.77 10.38 10.95
CA GLY A 85 1.91 11.76 10.46
C GLY A 85 2.07 12.81 11.56
N MET A 86 2.24 12.39 12.81
CA MET A 86 2.39 13.27 13.97
C MET A 86 3.67 14.12 13.87
N GLY A 87 3.54 15.45 14.00
CA GLY A 87 4.67 16.38 13.85
C GLY A 87 5.66 16.42 15.02
N ASP A 88 5.28 15.87 16.18
CA ASP A 88 6.09 15.72 17.39
C ASP A 88 6.80 14.35 17.48
N VAL A 89 6.54 13.45 16.53
CA VAL A 89 7.18 12.13 16.43
C VAL A 89 8.16 12.15 15.26
N GLU A 90 9.44 11.91 15.52
CA GLU A 90 10.44 11.72 14.46
C GLU A 90 10.06 10.47 13.67
N TYR A 91 9.90 9.32 14.33
CA TYR A 91 9.40 8.10 13.70
C TYR A 91 8.78 7.10 14.69
N GLY A 92 7.94 6.19 14.16
CA GLY A 92 7.39 5.06 14.91
C GLY A 92 7.06 3.89 13.98
N LYS A 93 7.53 2.70 14.32
CA LYS A 93 7.35 1.45 13.56
C LYS A 93 6.84 0.34 14.46
N ILE A 94 5.88 -0.46 13.99
CA ILE A 94 5.43 -1.66 14.71
C ILE A 94 6.35 -2.83 14.37
N TYR A 95 6.86 -3.47 15.41
CA TYR A 95 7.72 -4.67 15.31
C TYR A 95 6.98 -5.97 15.62
N ASP A 96 5.93 -5.92 16.44
CA ASP A 96 5.10 -7.07 16.80
C ASP A 96 3.73 -6.59 17.35
N PHE A 97 2.74 -7.47 17.35
CA PHE A 97 1.43 -7.25 17.98
C PHE A 97 0.87 -8.58 18.51
N TYR A 98 0.07 -8.52 19.57
CA TYR A 98 -0.61 -9.68 20.14
C TYR A 98 -2.13 -9.56 19.97
N LEU A 99 -2.78 -10.64 19.56
CA LEU A 99 -4.24 -10.74 19.51
C LEU A 99 -4.73 -11.72 20.57
N PRO A 100 -5.55 -11.28 21.56
CA PRO A 100 -6.09 -12.20 22.56
C PRO A 100 -7.10 -13.18 21.93
N PRO A 101 -7.28 -14.39 22.47
CA PRO A 101 -8.09 -15.45 21.86
C PRO A 101 -9.51 -15.04 21.44
N ALA A 102 -10.20 -14.25 22.27
CA ALA A 102 -11.56 -13.79 21.98
C ALA A 102 -11.62 -12.84 20.77
N PHE A 103 -10.57 -12.05 20.55
CA PHE A 103 -10.48 -11.13 19.43
C PHE A 103 -9.94 -11.82 18.17
N LEU A 104 -8.96 -12.72 18.32
CA LEU A 104 -8.41 -13.51 17.22
C LEU A 104 -9.48 -14.34 16.49
N ARG A 105 -10.40 -14.96 17.24
CA ARG A 105 -11.50 -15.79 16.68
C ARG A 105 -12.51 -15.02 15.81
N LEU A 106 -12.45 -13.68 15.79
CA LEU A 106 -13.32 -12.86 14.96
C LEU A 106 -12.82 -12.73 13.52
N TYR A 107 -11.56 -13.07 13.25
CA TYR A 107 -10.97 -12.94 11.93
C TYR A 107 -11.19 -14.20 11.08
N ASP A 108 -11.06 -14.05 9.76
CA ASP A 108 -11.38 -15.12 8.82
C ASP A 108 -10.38 -16.28 8.88
N GLY A 109 -9.09 -15.99 8.99
CA GLY A 109 -8.02 -16.99 8.87
C GLY A 109 -8.02 -17.73 7.52
N PRO A 110 -6.98 -18.53 7.23
CA PRO A 110 -6.91 -19.26 5.97
C PRO A 110 -8.00 -20.34 5.91
N SER A 111 -8.71 -20.47 4.78
CA SER A 111 -9.66 -21.57 4.55
C SER A 111 -9.00 -22.80 3.93
N VAL A 112 -7.92 -22.59 3.17
CA VAL A 112 -7.09 -23.61 2.51
C VAL A 112 -5.61 -23.26 2.72
N ASN A 113 -4.73 -24.26 2.65
CA ASN A 113 -3.28 -24.13 2.89
C ASN A 113 -2.50 -25.11 1.97
N VAL A 114 -1.22 -25.33 2.26
CA VAL A 114 -0.37 -26.22 1.45
C VAL A 114 -0.82 -27.68 1.48
N GLU A 115 -1.54 -28.13 2.51
CA GLU A 115 -2.08 -29.50 2.57
C GLU A 115 -3.01 -29.79 1.40
N ASP A 116 -3.83 -28.80 0.99
CA ASP A 116 -4.69 -28.90 -0.18
C ASP A 116 -3.87 -29.04 -1.47
N MET A 117 -2.75 -28.34 -1.59
CA MET A 117 -1.82 -28.48 -2.71
C MET A 117 -1.14 -29.84 -2.73
N TRP A 118 -0.68 -30.35 -1.59
CA TRP A 118 -0.10 -31.68 -1.49
C TRP A 118 -1.09 -32.77 -1.86
N ARG A 119 -2.36 -32.65 -1.43
CA ARG A 119 -3.44 -33.54 -1.83
C ARG A 119 -3.60 -33.57 -3.35
N ILE A 120 -3.67 -32.40 -3.99
CA ILE A 120 -3.80 -32.29 -5.46
C ILE A 120 -2.59 -32.93 -6.16
N LEU A 121 -1.39 -32.77 -5.60
CA LEU A 121 -0.14 -33.36 -6.09
C LEU A 121 0.05 -34.84 -5.73
N GLY A 122 -0.88 -35.46 -4.99
CA GLY A 122 -0.81 -36.87 -4.59
C GLY A 122 0.21 -37.18 -3.50
N ARG A 123 0.58 -36.20 -2.66
CA ARG A 123 1.62 -36.31 -1.61
C ARG A 123 1.09 -36.50 -0.19
N GLY A 124 -0.21 -36.74 -0.05
CA GLY A 124 -0.89 -36.79 1.25
C GLY A 124 -1.18 -35.39 1.80
N THR A 125 -1.49 -35.31 3.10
CA THR A 125 -1.93 -34.08 3.79
C THR A 125 -1.03 -33.70 4.97
N THR A 126 0.15 -34.32 5.10
CA THR A 126 1.07 -34.06 6.22
C THR A 126 2.50 -34.17 5.71
N ASN A 127 3.30 -33.12 5.95
CA ASN A 127 4.72 -33.08 5.57
C ASN A 127 4.98 -33.47 4.10
N GLY A 128 4.15 -32.99 3.17
CA GLY A 128 4.26 -33.32 1.74
C GLY A 128 5.49 -32.73 1.02
N GLY A 129 6.36 -32.02 1.77
CA GLY A 129 7.63 -31.50 1.30
C GLY A 129 7.51 -30.30 0.36
N LEU A 130 8.60 -30.02 -0.35
CA LEU A 130 8.71 -28.85 -1.22
C LEU A 130 7.77 -28.91 -2.41
N VAL A 131 6.93 -27.89 -2.58
CA VAL A 131 6.25 -27.66 -3.86
C VAL A 131 7.20 -26.89 -4.77
N VAL A 132 7.75 -27.57 -5.79
CA VAL A 132 8.75 -26.99 -6.70
C VAL A 132 8.04 -26.14 -7.74
N GLY A 133 8.17 -24.82 -7.61
CA GLY A 133 7.55 -23.89 -8.52
C GLY A 133 8.47 -22.89 -9.18
N THR A 134 7.90 -22.15 -10.14
CA THR A 134 8.55 -21.05 -10.84
C THR A 134 7.60 -19.87 -11.02
N ILE A 135 8.17 -18.79 -11.53
CA ILE A 135 7.45 -17.60 -12.00
C ILE A 135 7.67 -17.54 -13.51
N ILE A 136 6.62 -17.31 -14.29
CA ILE A 136 6.79 -17.07 -15.72
C ILE A 136 7.65 -15.82 -15.94
N LYS A 137 8.74 -15.99 -16.68
CA LYS A 137 9.64 -14.92 -17.12
C LYS A 137 9.65 -14.87 -18.66
N PRO A 138 9.88 -13.71 -19.31
CA PRO A 138 10.03 -12.35 -18.76
C PRO A 138 8.84 -11.87 -17.90
N LYS A 139 9.06 -10.86 -17.04
CA LYS A 139 8.03 -10.34 -16.11
C LYS A 139 6.76 -9.94 -16.86
N LEU A 140 6.91 -9.23 -17.97
CA LEU A 140 5.89 -8.94 -18.97
C LEU A 140 6.54 -9.08 -20.36
N GLY A 141 5.72 -9.28 -21.39
CA GLY A 141 6.15 -9.29 -22.79
C GLY A 141 5.81 -10.58 -23.54
N LEU A 142 5.68 -11.73 -22.86
CA LEU A 142 5.20 -12.94 -23.53
C LEU A 142 3.76 -12.79 -24.01
N GLN A 143 3.54 -13.09 -25.27
CA GLN A 143 2.21 -13.26 -25.85
C GLN A 143 1.60 -14.62 -25.44
N PRO A 144 0.28 -14.83 -25.61
CA PRO A 144 -0.44 -15.99 -25.06
C PRO A 144 0.16 -17.36 -25.38
N LYS A 145 0.58 -17.59 -26.62
CA LYS A 145 1.13 -18.88 -27.05
C LYS A 145 2.53 -19.15 -26.45
N PRO A 146 3.52 -18.26 -26.60
CA PRO A 146 4.80 -18.38 -25.89
C PRO A 146 4.66 -18.55 -24.38
N PHE A 147 3.66 -17.88 -23.76
CA PHE A 147 3.34 -18.05 -22.34
C PHE A 147 2.94 -19.49 -22.01
N GLY A 148 2.00 -20.07 -22.76
CA GLY A 148 1.59 -21.48 -22.60
C GLY A 148 2.74 -22.47 -22.84
N GLU A 149 3.60 -22.20 -23.82
CA GLU A 149 4.77 -23.03 -24.12
C GLU A 149 5.81 -22.99 -22.99
N ALA A 150 6.05 -21.82 -22.39
CA ALA A 150 6.89 -21.67 -21.20
C ALA A 150 6.31 -22.45 -20.00
N CYS A 151 4.98 -22.39 -19.80
CA CYS A 151 4.30 -23.18 -18.78
C CYS A 151 4.50 -24.68 -18.96
N TYR A 152 4.24 -25.18 -20.18
CA TYR A 152 4.42 -26.59 -20.52
C TYR A 152 5.86 -27.04 -20.28
N SER A 153 6.85 -26.26 -20.74
CA SER A 153 8.26 -26.61 -20.62
C SER A 153 8.72 -26.74 -19.16
N PHE A 154 8.26 -25.86 -18.26
CA PHE A 154 8.57 -25.99 -16.83
C PHE A 154 7.84 -27.18 -16.18
N TRP A 155 6.55 -27.36 -16.43
CA TRP A 155 5.75 -28.40 -15.77
C TRP A 155 6.20 -29.83 -16.07
N GLN A 156 6.97 -30.05 -17.14
CA GLN A 156 7.63 -31.33 -17.40
C GLN A 156 8.57 -31.78 -16.27
N GLY A 157 9.05 -30.87 -15.41
CA GLY A 157 9.86 -31.18 -14.22
C GLY A 157 9.33 -30.58 -12.91
N GLY A 158 8.56 -29.50 -12.97
CA GLY A 158 8.03 -28.78 -11.80
C GLY A 158 6.58 -29.09 -11.46
N ASP A 159 6.12 -28.55 -10.34
CA ASP A 159 4.76 -28.72 -9.80
C ASP A 159 3.90 -27.47 -10.01
N PHE A 160 4.46 -26.29 -9.73
CA PHE A 160 3.69 -25.06 -9.52
C PHE A 160 4.19 -23.89 -10.38
N ILE A 161 3.30 -23.13 -10.98
CA ILE A 161 3.65 -21.90 -11.70
C ILE A 161 2.81 -20.76 -11.12
N LYS A 162 3.42 -19.62 -10.82
CA LYS A 162 2.69 -18.36 -10.61
C LYS A 162 2.83 -17.44 -11.82
N ASN A 163 1.78 -16.67 -12.11
CA ASN A 163 1.97 -15.40 -12.80
C ASN A 163 3.04 -14.58 -12.06
N ASP A 164 3.87 -13.84 -12.80
CA ASP A 164 4.59 -12.71 -12.19
C ASP A 164 3.58 -11.63 -11.79
N GLU A 165 3.91 -10.82 -10.79
CA GLU A 165 2.91 -9.95 -10.15
C GLU A 165 2.16 -8.98 -11.06
N PRO A 166 2.72 -8.41 -12.13
CA PRO A 166 1.95 -7.52 -12.99
C PRO A 166 1.21 -8.26 -14.12
N GLN A 167 1.45 -9.55 -14.35
CA GLN A 167 0.80 -10.29 -15.45
C GLN A 167 -0.69 -10.44 -15.16
N GLY A 168 -1.54 -10.03 -16.09
CA GLY A 168 -2.99 -10.14 -15.96
C GLY A 168 -3.66 -10.14 -17.33
N ASN A 169 -4.17 -8.99 -17.74
CA ASN A 169 -4.90 -8.77 -18.98
C ASN A 169 -4.31 -7.58 -19.76
N GLN A 170 -2.98 -7.54 -19.87
CA GLN A 170 -2.30 -6.61 -20.80
C GLN A 170 -2.84 -6.79 -22.21
N VAL A 171 -2.87 -5.68 -22.97
CA VAL A 171 -3.46 -5.68 -24.32
C VAL A 171 -2.75 -6.60 -25.31
N PHE A 172 -1.50 -6.99 -25.04
CA PHE A 172 -0.72 -7.94 -25.86
C PHE A 172 -0.77 -9.39 -25.37
N CYS A 173 -1.35 -9.64 -24.19
CA CYS A 173 -1.47 -10.96 -23.58
C CYS A 173 -2.77 -11.01 -22.77
N GLN A 174 -3.90 -10.92 -23.47
CA GLN A 174 -5.20 -10.83 -22.83
C GLN A 174 -5.56 -12.14 -22.12
N MET A 175 -6.26 -12.03 -20.99
CA MET A 175 -6.60 -13.17 -20.13
C MET A 175 -7.45 -14.21 -20.89
N ASN A 176 -8.31 -13.75 -21.79
CA ASN A 176 -9.18 -14.59 -22.61
C ASN A 176 -8.43 -15.43 -23.68
N GLU A 177 -7.17 -15.12 -23.96
CA GLU A 177 -6.30 -15.86 -24.88
C GLU A 177 -5.22 -16.64 -24.12
N CYS A 178 -4.64 -16.02 -23.09
CA CYS A 178 -3.53 -16.60 -22.32
C CYS A 178 -3.97 -17.77 -21.43
N ILE A 179 -5.07 -17.64 -20.69
CA ILE A 179 -5.55 -18.71 -19.79
C ILE A 179 -5.89 -20.00 -20.57
N PRO A 180 -6.56 -19.97 -21.74
CA PRO A 180 -6.73 -21.15 -22.57
C PRO A 180 -5.42 -21.86 -22.96
N GLU A 181 -4.37 -21.11 -23.31
CA GLU A 181 -3.05 -21.69 -23.63
C GLU A 181 -2.39 -22.31 -22.39
N VAL A 182 -2.55 -21.71 -21.21
CA VAL A 182 -2.09 -22.29 -19.93
C VAL A 182 -2.83 -23.60 -19.61
N VAL A 183 -4.16 -23.64 -19.77
CA VAL A 183 -4.96 -24.86 -19.52
C VAL A 183 -4.59 -25.97 -20.50
N LYS A 184 -4.38 -25.63 -21.77
CA LYS A 184 -3.92 -26.56 -22.81
C LYS A 184 -2.55 -27.14 -22.46
N ALA A 185 -1.60 -26.30 -22.04
CA ALA A 185 -0.28 -26.71 -21.57
C ALA A 185 -0.36 -27.65 -20.35
N MET A 186 -1.19 -27.30 -19.37
CA MET A 186 -1.40 -28.13 -18.18
C MET A 186 -1.95 -29.51 -18.54
N ARG A 187 -3.01 -29.57 -19.36
CA ARG A 187 -3.62 -30.84 -19.80
C ARG A 187 -2.64 -31.72 -20.56
N ALA A 188 -1.85 -31.13 -21.46
CA ALA A 188 -0.81 -31.85 -22.19
C ALA A 188 0.24 -32.43 -21.22
N CYS A 189 0.74 -31.61 -20.29
CA CYS A 189 1.75 -32.05 -19.34
C CYS A 189 1.23 -33.13 -18.38
N VAL A 190 0.03 -32.96 -17.80
CA VAL A 190 -0.60 -33.96 -16.92
C VAL A 190 -0.77 -35.29 -17.66
N LYS A 191 -1.19 -35.25 -18.94
CA LYS A 191 -1.33 -36.45 -19.77
C LYS A 191 0.00 -37.17 -19.99
N GLU A 192 1.10 -36.43 -20.16
CA GLU A 192 2.41 -37.00 -20.46
C GLU A 192 3.16 -37.47 -19.22
N THR A 193 3.11 -36.72 -18.11
CA THR A 193 3.87 -37.05 -16.90
C THR A 193 3.06 -37.89 -15.90
N GLY A 194 1.72 -37.95 -16.06
CA GLY A 194 0.82 -38.59 -15.11
C GLY A 194 0.74 -37.89 -13.75
N SER A 195 1.30 -36.67 -13.62
CA SER A 195 1.35 -35.92 -12.37
C SER A 195 0.50 -34.67 -12.47
N SER A 196 -0.29 -34.38 -11.42
CA SER A 196 -1.00 -33.11 -11.29
C SER A 196 -0.04 -31.92 -11.31
N LYS A 197 -0.52 -30.78 -11.79
CA LYS A 197 0.20 -29.50 -11.85
C LYS A 197 -0.64 -28.40 -11.23
N LEU A 198 -0.02 -27.34 -10.76
CA LEU A 198 -0.68 -26.20 -10.11
C LEU A 198 -0.34 -24.90 -10.84
N PHE A 199 -1.31 -23.99 -10.92
CA PHE A 199 -1.13 -22.66 -11.48
C PHE A 199 -1.72 -21.60 -10.53
N SER A 200 -1.01 -20.51 -10.29
CA SER A 200 -1.47 -19.38 -9.50
C SER A 200 -1.71 -18.19 -10.41
N ALA A 201 -2.97 -17.97 -10.75
CA ALA A 201 -3.39 -16.91 -11.65
C ALA A 201 -3.55 -15.58 -10.90
N ASN A 202 -3.00 -14.50 -11.44
CA ASN A 202 -3.21 -13.17 -10.86
C ASN A 202 -4.63 -12.68 -11.14
N ILE A 203 -5.36 -12.31 -10.08
CA ILE A 203 -6.70 -11.74 -10.19
C ILE A 203 -6.78 -10.32 -9.62
N THR A 204 -5.65 -9.72 -9.24
CA THR A 204 -5.58 -8.37 -8.67
C THR A 204 -6.28 -7.37 -9.57
N ALA A 205 -7.13 -6.52 -8.98
CA ALA A 205 -7.74 -5.38 -9.63
C ALA A 205 -8.16 -4.34 -8.58
N ASP A 206 -8.33 -3.09 -9.01
CA ASP A 206 -8.94 -2.05 -8.18
C ASP A 206 -10.44 -2.34 -7.94
N ASP A 207 -11.16 -2.87 -8.93
CA ASP A 207 -12.58 -3.18 -8.78
C ASP A 207 -12.78 -4.61 -8.22
N PRO A 208 -13.47 -4.79 -7.06
CA PRO A 208 -13.83 -6.11 -6.56
C PRO A 208 -14.60 -6.97 -7.59
N GLU A 209 -15.47 -6.37 -8.40
CA GLU A 209 -16.23 -7.11 -9.42
C GLU A 209 -15.34 -7.63 -10.54
N GLU A 210 -14.27 -6.90 -10.88
CA GLU A 210 -13.25 -7.37 -11.82
C GLU A 210 -12.49 -8.57 -11.24
N MET A 211 -12.10 -8.53 -9.96
CA MET A 211 -11.43 -9.67 -9.30
C MET A 211 -12.31 -10.93 -9.33
N ILE A 212 -13.60 -10.76 -9.03
CA ILE A 212 -14.60 -11.84 -9.07
C ILE A 212 -14.79 -12.35 -10.50
N ALA A 213 -14.85 -11.47 -11.50
CA ALA A 213 -14.98 -11.83 -12.90
C ALA A 213 -13.75 -12.63 -13.38
N ARG A 214 -12.53 -12.18 -13.06
CA ARG A 214 -11.27 -12.89 -13.34
C ARG A 214 -11.30 -14.29 -12.75
N GLY A 215 -11.57 -14.41 -11.45
CA GLY A 215 -11.59 -15.71 -10.75
C GLY A 215 -12.62 -16.68 -11.34
N LYS A 216 -13.86 -16.21 -11.57
CA LYS A 216 -14.92 -17.02 -12.22
C LYS A 216 -14.53 -17.45 -13.63
N TYR A 217 -13.96 -16.54 -14.43
CA TYR A 217 -13.50 -16.82 -15.78
C TYR A 217 -12.41 -17.91 -15.76
N ILE A 218 -11.37 -17.74 -14.95
CA ILE A 218 -10.26 -18.70 -14.83
C ILE A 218 -10.78 -20.09 -14.43
N MET A 219 -11.62 -20.18 -13.39
CA MET A 219 -12.21 -21.46 -12.97
C MET A 219 -13.02 -22.12 -14.09
N SER A 220 -13.76 -21.33 -14.88
CA SER A 220 -14.52 -21.85 -16.01
C SER A 220 -13.62 -22.46 -17.10
N GLN A 221 -12.44 -21.88 -17.35
CA GLN A 221 -11.49 -22.38 -18.35
C GLN A 221 -10.79 -23.67 -17.87
N PHE A 222 -10.40 -23.71 -16.59
CA PHE A 222 -9.80 -24.91 -16.00
C PHE A 222 -10.79 -26.07 -15.92
N GLY A 223 -12.09 -25.78 -15.69
CA GLY A 223 -13.15 -26.78 -15.65
C GLY A 223 -12.90 -27.84 -14.58
N PRO A 224 -12.77 -29.14 -14.93
CA PRO A 224 -12.44 -30.19 -13.96
C PRO A 224 -11.13 -29.99 -13.21
N LEU A 225 -10.20 -29.19 -13.75
CA LEU A 225 -8.92 -28.86 -13.12
C LEU A 225 -9.01 -27.58 -12.26
N SER A 226 -10.20 -27.08 -11.94
CA SER A 226 -10.35 -25.81 -11.20
C SER A 226 -9.70 -25.83 -9.82
N GLU A 227 -9.59 -26.99 -9.15
CA GLU A 227 -8.87 -27.11 -7.88
C GLU A 227 -7.35 -26.95 -8.04
N ASN A 228 -6.80 -27.17 -9.23
CA ASN A 228 -5.39 -26.96 -9.55
C ASN A 228 -5.02 -25.46 -9.66
N CYS A 229 -6.01 -24.57 -9.60
CA CYS A 229 -5.82 -23.13 -9.68
C CYS A 229 -5.80 -22.49 -8.29
N ALA A 230 -4.72 -21.76 -8.00
CA ALA A 230 -4.60 -20.79 -6.93
C ALA A 230 -4.87 -19.38 -7.48
N PHE A 231 -5.20 -18.43 -6.61
CA PHE A 231 -5.37 -17.03 -6.97
C PHE A 231 -4.33 -16.16 -6.28
N LEU A 232 -3.56 -15.44 -7.11
CA LEU A 232 -2.59 -14.46 -6.67
C LEU A 232 -3.24 -13.10 -6.54
N VAL A 233 -2.97 -12.43 -5.42
CA VAL A 233 -3.39 -11.05 -5.13
C VAL A 233 -2.18 -10.25 -4.64
N ASP A 234 -1.93 -9.09 -5.24
CA ASP A 234 -0.93 -8.11 -4.77
C ASP A 234 -1.44 -7.35 -3.54
N GLY A 235 -1.47 -8.03 -2.40
CA GLY A 235 -2.20 -7.58 -1.22
C GLY A 235 -1.67 -6.32 -0.55
N TYR A 236 -0.41 -5.92 -0.77
CA TYR A 236 0.11 -4.67 -0.20
C TYR A 236 -0.33 -3.45 -1.01
N VAL A 237 -0.11 -3.45 -2.32
CA VAL A 237 -0.45 -2.30 -3.19
C VAL A 237 -1.96 -2.20 -3.49
N ALA A 238 -2.69 -3.31 -3.58
CA ALA A 238 -4.15 -3.30 -3.74
C ALA A 238 -4.87 -3.13 -2.39
N GLY A 239 -4.23 -3.56 -1.29
CA GLY A 239 -4.69 -3.47 0.08
C GLY A 239 -5.46 -4.69 0.59
N GLY A 240 -5.78 -4.67 1.89
CA GLY A 240 -6.48 -5.76 2.57
C GLY A 240 -7.85 -6.08 1.95
N THR A 241 -8.52 -5.09 1.36
CA THR A 241 -9.83 -5.28 0.74
C THR A 241 -9.79 -6.22 -0.47
N ALA A 242 -8.73 -6.17 -1.28
CA ALA A 242 -8.52 -7.09 -2.40
C ALA A 242 -8.30 -8.53 -1.92
N VAL A 243 -7.56 -8.69 -0.82
CA VAL A 243 -7.24 -10.00 -0.23
C VAL A 243 -8.51 -10.66 0.30
N THR A 244 -9.32 -9.91 1.05
CA THR A 244 -10.59 -10.39 1.60
C THR A 244 -11.62 -10.65 0.50
N CYS A 245 -11.65 -9.84 -0.56
CA CYS A 245 -12.45 -10.10 -1.76
C CYS A 245 -12.18 -11.51 -2.31
N CYS A 246 -10.91 -11.86 -2.53
CA CYS A 246 -10.53 -13.20 -2.98
C CYS A 246 -10.87 -14.27 -1.93
N ARG A 247 -10.51 -14.04 -0.65
CA ARG A 247 -10.70 -14.99 0.45
C ARG A 247 -12.16 -15.41 0.64
N ARG A 248 -13.09 -14.46 0.50
CA ARG A 248 -14.52 -14.70 0.73
C ARG A 248 -15.27 -15.19 -0.51
N ASN A 249 -14.87 -14.76 -1.71
CA ASN A 249 -15.51 -15.21 -2.95
C ASN A 249 -14.97 -16.56 -3.46
N PHE A 250 -13.72 -16.89 -3.14
CA PHE A 250 -13.06 -18.13 -3.59
C PHE A 250 -12.43 -18.91 -2.43
N PRO A 251 -13.17 -19.23 -1.36
CA PRO A 251 -12.61 -19.82 -0.14
C PRO A 251 -12.05 -21.23 -0.33
N LYS A 252 -12.31 -21.89 -1.47
CA LYS A 252 -11.79 -23.22 -1.81
C LYS A 252 -10.54 -23.17 -2.68
N GLN A 253 -10.13 -21.99 -3.13
CA GLN A 253 -8.97 -21.77 -3.97
C GLN A 253 -7.85 -21.24 -3.09
N PHE A 254 -6.62 -21.71 -3.33
CA PHE A 254 -5.48 -21.25 -2.55
C PHE A 254 -5.24 -19.75 -2.79
N LEU A 255 -5.34 -18.95 -1.73
CA LEU A 255 -5.07 -17.51 -1.77
C LEU A 255 -3.57 -17.26 -1.61
N HIS A 256 -2.93 -16.97 -2.72
CA HIS A 256 -1.51 -16.63 -2.81
C HIS A 256 -1.34 -15.12 -2.64
N TYR A 257 -0.98 -14.70 -1.43
CA TYR A 257 -0.67 -13.30 -1.14
C TYR A 257 0.70 -12.96 -1.71
N HIS A 258 0.73 -12.10 -2.72
CA HIS A 258 1.95 -11.47 -3.22
C HIS A 258 2.10 -10.08 -2.56
N ARG A 259 3.32 -9.73 -2.16
CA ARG A 259 3.59 -8.56 -1.31
C ARG A 259 4.30 -7.42 -2.01
N ALA A 260 4.16 -7.28 -3.34
CA ALA A 260 4.79 -6.20 -4.10
C ALA A 260 4.57 -4.84 -3.42
N GLY A 261 5.63 -4.02 -3.29
CA GLY A 261 5.60 -2.69 -2.66
C GLY A 261 5.89 -2.69 -1.15
N HIS A 262 5.83 -3.84 -0.47
CA HIS A 262 5.97 -3.93 0.98
C HIS A 262 7.28 -3.32 1.51
N GLY A 263 8.38 -3.42 0.75
CA GLY A 263 9.68 -2.90 1.14
C GLY A 263 9.72 -1.38 1.35
N SER A 264 8.69 -0.64 0.91
CA SER A 264 8.52 0.78 1.23
C SER A 264 8.38 1.03 2.74
N VAL A 265 7.80 0.08 3.49
CA VAL A 265 7.64 0.14 4.96
C VAL A 265 8.39 -0.95 5.71
N THR A 266 8.51 -2.15 5.13
CA THR A 266 9.10 -3.29 5.85
C THR A 266 10.62 -3.27 5.83
N SER A 267 11.27 -2.56 4.90
CA SER A 267 12.74 -2.49 4.83
C SER A 267 13.31 -2.01 6.17
N PRO A 268 14.42 -2.60 6.67
CA PRO A 268 15.13 -2.11 7.86
C PRO A 268 15.62 -0.66 7.72
N GLN A 269 15.74 -0.16 6.48
CA GLN A 269 16.15 1.22 6.20
C GLN A 269 15.03 2.24 6.49
N THR A 270 13.78 1.80 6.67
CA THR A 270 12.65 2.66 7.01
C THR A 270 12.31 2.52 8.50
N GLN A 271 12.18 3.63 9.23
CA GLN A 271 11.80 3.64 10.65
C GLN A 271 10.30 3.92 10.89
N ARG A 272 9.48 3.88 9.84
CA ARG A 272 8.02 4.08 9.86
C ARG A 272 7.26 2.83 9.40
N GLY A 273 5.96 2.78 9.65
CA GLY A 273 5.08 1.68 9.25
C GLY A 273 5.27 0.43 10.11
N TYR A 274 5.54 -0.72 9.49
CA TYR A 274 5.64 -2.01 10.18
C TYR A 274 6.66 -2.95 9.53
N THR A 275 7.16 -3.92 10.28
CA THR A 275 8.15 -4.90 9.81
C THR A 275 7.55 -5.96 8.88
N ALA A 276 8.41 -6.71 8.18
CA ALA A 276 7.98 -7.87 7.39
C ALA A 276 7.26 -8.91 8.26
N PHE A 277 7.73 -9.13 9.50
CA PHE A 277 7.10 -10.01 10.49
C PHE A 277 5.65 -9.61 10.76
N VAL A 278 5.39 -8.33 11.03
CA VAL A 278 4.04 -7.81 11.27
C VAL A 278 3.17 -7.97 10.02
N HIS A 279 3.69 -7.62 8.84
CA HIS A 279 2.98 -7.75 7.58
C HIS A 279 2.54 -9.19 7.29
N THR A 280 3.44 -10.16 7.51
CA THR A 280 3.11 -11.58 7.33
C THR A 280 2.14 -12.09 8.39
N LYS A 281 2.27 -11.66 9.66
CA LYS A 281 1.33 -12.02 10.72
C LYS A 281 -0.09 -11.51 10.41
N ILE A 282 -0.21 -10.29 9.89
CA ILE A 282 -1.46 -9.72 9.37
C ILE A 282 -2.05 -10.62 8.28
N SER A 283 -1.22 -11.09 7.34
CA SER A 283 -1.69 -11.94 6.22
C SER A 283 -2.36 -13.24 6.67
N ARG A 284 -1.86 -13.87 7.75
CA ARG A 284 -2.49 -15.08 8.34
C ARG A 284 -3.86 -14.75 8.91
N VAL A 285 -3.97 -13.64 9.64
CA VAL A 285 -5.22 -13.19 10.27
C VAL A 285 -6.31 -12.92 9.21
N ILE A 286 -5.99 -12.21 8.13
CA ILE A 286 -6.95 -11.91 7.04
C ILE A 286 -7.23 -13.12 6.12
N GLY A 287 -6.43 -14.17 6.21
CA GLY A 287 -6.71 -15.47 5.61
C GLY A 287 -5.94 -15.83 4.35
N ALA A 288 -4.73 -15.31 4.17
CA ALA A 288 -3.82 -15.77 3.12
C ALA A 288 -3.48 -17.26 3.30
N SER A 289 -3.67 -18.06 2.25
CA SER A 289 -3.25 -19.47 2.24
C SER A 289 -1.74 -19.61 2.21
N GLY A 290 -1.06 -18.71 1.50
CA GLY A 290 0.39 -18.58 1.53
C GLY A 290 0.82 -17.16 1.23
N ILE A 291 1.94 -16.74 1.82
CA ILE A 291 2.53 -15.42 1.60
C ILE A 291 4.03 -15.53 1.35
N HIS A 292 4.56 -14.63 0.52
CA HIS A 292 6.00 -14.50 0.35
C HIS A 292 6.64 -14.08 1.67
N VAL A 293 7.57 -14.88 2.20
CA VAL A 293 8.33 -14.54 3.41
C VAL A 293 9.72 -13.98 3.08
N GLY A 294 10.12 -14.02 1.81
CA GLY A 294 11.46 -13.67 1.36
C GLY A 294 12.39 -14.86 1.38
N THR A 295 13.69 -14.61 1.30
CA THR A 295 14.71 -15.65 1.17
C THR A 295 15.62 -15.75 2.37
N MET A 296 15.36 -15.04 3.48
CA MET A 296 16.17 -15.08 4.72
C MET A 296 17.67 -14.83 4.45
N SER A 297 18.00 -13.83 3.61
CA SER A 297 19.35 -13.52 3.08
C SER A 297 19.93 -14.45 2.01
N PHE A 298 19.26 -15.55 1.65
CA PHE A 298 19.78 -16.52 0.67
C PHE A 298 19.50 -16.16 -0.80
N GLY A 299 18.79 -15.06 -1.07
CA GLY A 299 18.34 -14.63 -2.40
C GLY A 299 18.78 -13.20 -2.76
N LYS A 300 18.03 -12.54 -3.65
CA LYS A 300 18.37 -11.20 -4.17
C LYS A 300 17.72 -10.02 -3.43
N MET A 301 16.66 -10.29 -2.66
CA MET A 301 15.90 -9.28 -1.93
C MET A 301 16.52 -9.05 -0.55
N GLU A 302 16.26 -7.90 0.06
CA GLU A 302 16.61 -7.69 1.47
C GLU A 302 15.95 -8.74 2.38
N GLY A 303 16.67 -9.18 3.41
CA GLY A 303 16.21 -10.13 4.42
C GLY A 303 17.31 -10.48 5.41
N ASP A 304 16.95 -11.16 6.49
CA ASP A 304 17.86 -11.64 7.54
C ASP A 304 17.65 -13.14 7.81
N ALA A 305 18.67 -13.86 8.28
CA ALA A 305 18.54 -15.28 8.60
C ALA A 305 17.50 -15.56 9.70
N SER A 306 17.30 -14.62 10.63
CA SER A 306 16.28 -14.67 11.69
C SER A 306 14.85 -14.56 11.17
N ASP A 307 14.64 -14.18 9.90
CA ASP A 307 13.32 -14.19 9.26
C ASP A 307 12.68 -15.59 9.22
N LYS A 308 13.42 -16.66 9.54
CA LYS A 308 12.83 -18.00 9.80
C LYS A 308 11.74 -17.97 10.88
N ASN A 309 11.82 -17.06 11.85
CA ASN A 309 10.80 -16.90 12.87
C ASN A 309 9.46 -16.44 12.28
N ILE A 310 9.46 -15.80 11.11
CA ILE A 310 8.24 -15.53 10.35
C ILE A 310 7.59 -16.84 9.92
N ALA A 311 8.35 -17.81 9.41
CA ALA A 311 7.80 -19.09 8.98
C ALA A 311 7.14 -19.83 10.16
N TYR A 312 7.80 -19.87 11.32
CA TYR A 312 7.22 -20.47 12.54
C TYR A 312 5.96 -19.73 12.99
N MET A 313 5.94 -18.40 12.99
CA MET A 313 4.74 -17.60 13.28
C MET A 313 3.57 -17.88 12.34
N LEU A 314 3.83 -18.34 11.11
CA LEU A 314 2.80 -18.65 10.12
C LEU A 314 2.34 -20.11 10.14
N GLN A 315 3.18 -21.05 10.57
CA GLN A 315 2.93 -22.49 10.51
C GLN A 315 2.56 -23.10 11.86
N ASP A 316 3.15 -22.62 12.94
CA ASP A 316 2.90 -23.19 14.26
C ASP A 316 1.60 -22.64 14.86
N ASP A 317 0.93 -23.43 15.70
CA ASP A 317 -0.23 -22.97 16.48
C ASP A 317 0.20 -22.10 17.68
N GLU A 318 1.47 -22.21 18.09
CA GLU A 318 2.08 -21.33 19.08
C GLU A 318 3.48 -20.94 18.64
N ALA A 319 3.76 -19.64 18.59
CA ALA A 319 5.07 -19.14 18.17
C ALA A 319 5.46 -17.87 18.93
N ASP A 320 6.77 -17.66 19.08
CA ASP A 320 7.33 -16.46 19.68
C ASP A 320 7.66 -15.43 18.60
N GLY A 321 7.03 -14.26 18.69
CA GLY A 321 7.42 -13.08 17.91
C GLY A 321 8.58 -12.32 18.58
N PRO A 322 9.02 -11.20 17.98
CA PRO A 322 10.05 -10.35 18.58
C PRO A 322 9.75 -9.89 20.01
N TYR A 323 8.47 -9.71 20.34
CA TYR A 323 8.04 -9.22 21.65
C TYR A 323 6.95 -10.06 22.31
N TYR A 324 6.10 -10.75 21.53
CA TYR A 324 4.95 -11.48 22.05
C TYR A 324 4.90 -12.91 21.53
N ARG A 325 4.64 -13.85 22.45
CA ARG A 325 4.13 -15.17 22.10
C ARG A 325 2.70 -15.04 21.59
N GLN A 326 2.38 -15.72 20.49
CA GLN A 326 1.03 -15.79 19.94
C GLN A 326 0.55 -17.24 19.93
N GLU A 327 -0.60 -17.48 20.56
CA GLU A 327 -1.39 -18.69 20.39
C GLU A 327 -2.43 -18.44 19.29
N TRP A 328 -2.48 -19.31 18.29
CA TRP A 328 -3.33 -19.19 17.10
C TRP A 328 -4.67 -19.90 17.23
N GLN A 329 -4.89 -20.67 18.30
CA GLN A 329 -6.18 -21.25 18.66
C GLN A 329 -6.74 -22.18 17.57
N GLY A 330 -5.86 -22.93 16.90
CA GLY A 330 -6.21 -23.81 15.78
C GLY A 330 -6.49 -23.07 14.47
N MET A 331 -6.16 -21.78 14.36
CA MET A 331 -6.24 -21.06 13.08
C MET A 331 -5.30 -21.74 12.07
N LYS A 332 -5.85 -22.11 10.92
CA LYS A 332 -5.10 -22.79 9.85
C LYS A 332 -3.81 -22.02 9.51
N GLU A 333 -2.76 -22.76 9.22
CA GLU A 333 -1.46 -22.20 8.86
C GLU A 333 -1.49 -21.43 7.54
N THR A 334 -0.60 -20.45 7.42
CA THR A 334 -0.27 -19.78 6.16
C THR A 334 1.06 -20.32 5.66
N THR A 335 1.12 -20.78 4.42
CA THR A 335 2.32 -21.35 3.83
C THR A 335 3.40 -20.29 3.56
N PRO A 336 4.65 -20.50 4.02
CA PRO A 336 5.76 -19.67 3.59
C PRO A 336 6.06 -19.92 2.11
N ILE A 337 5.95 -18.87 1.29
CA ILE A 337 6.33 -18.90 -0.12
C ILE A 337 7.72 -18.26 -0.26
N ILE A 338 8.65 -19.01 -0.84
CA ILE A 338 10.05 -18.61 -0.99
C ILE A 338 10.29 -18.18 -2.43
N SER A 339 10.71 -16.94 -2.62
CA SER A 339 10.91 -16.34 -3.95
C SER A 339 11.94 -15.21 -3.89
N GLY A 340 12.64 -14.98 -5.00
CA GLY A 340 13.56 -13.86 -5.17
C GLY A 340 15.01 -14.29 -5.35
N GLY A 341 15.43 -14.57 -6.58
CA GLY A 341 16.82 -14.93 -6.88
C GLY A 341 17.27 -16.31 -6.38
N MET A 342 16.33 -17.19 -6.02
CA MET A 342 16.61 -18.57 -5.63
C MET A 342 16.92 -19.45 -6.84
N ASN A 343 17.79 -20.43 -6.65
CA ASN A 343 18.10 -21.53 -7.58
C ASN A 343 18.48 -22.79 -6.78
N ALA A 344 18.70 -23.91 -7.46
CA ALA A 344 19.04 -25.20 -6.85
C ALA A 344 20.21 -25.14 -5.86
N LEU A 345 21.22 -24.30 -6.11
CA LEU A 345 22.44 -24.18 -5.32
C LEU A 345 22.22 -23.43 -3.99
N ARG A 346 21.19 -22.60 -3.90
CA ARG A 346 20.88 -21.81 -2.69
C ARG A 346 19.95 -22.55 -1.72
N LEU A 347 19.20 -23.53 -2.20
CA LEU A 347 18.16 -24.23 -1.42
C LEU A 347 18.70 -25.02 -0.22
N PRO A 348 19.81 -25.79 -0.31
CA PRO A 348 20.24 -26.61 0.81
C PRO A 348 20.56 -25.79 2.07
N ALA A 349 21.25 -24.66 1.91
CA ALA A 349 21.57 -23.77 3.03
C ALA A 349 20.32 -23.06 3.58
N PHE A 350 19.39 -22.69 2.70
CA PHE A 350 18.10 -22.13 3.11
C PHE A 350 17.29 -23.12 3.97
N PHE A 351 17.18 -24.38 3.54
CA PHE A 351 16.46 -25.41 4.30
C PHE A 351 17.16 -25.76 5.60
N GLU A 352 18.49 -25.72 5.64
CA GLU A 352 19.21 -25.91 6.89
C GLU A 352 18.95 -24.78 7.89
N ASN A 353 18.83 -23.52 7.43
CA ASN A 353 18.44 -22.41 8.28
C ASN A 353 16.99 -22.54 8.79
N LEU A 354 16.06 -22.92 7.92
CA LEU A 354 14.63 -23.05 8.23
C LEU A 354 14.31 -24.31 9.06
N GLY A 355 15.03 -25.40 8.84
CA GLY A 355 14.86 -26.68 9.52
C GLY A 355 13.90 -27.68 8.84
N HIS A 356 13.14 -27.26 7.83
CA HIS A 356 12.24 -28.13 7.04
C HIS A 356 12.06 -27.60 5.62
N SER A 357 11.44 -28.42 4.75
CA SER A 357 11.16 -28.09 3.35
C SER A 357 9.67 -28.02 3.00
N ASN A 358 8.78 -28.03 4.00
CA ASN A 358 7.33 -27.87 3.82
C ASN A 358 6.92 -26.43 3.44
N VAL A 359 7.33 -26.00 2.25
CA VAL A 359 7.14 -24.65 1.71
C VAL A 359 6.83 -24.71 0.22
N ILE A 360 6.41 -23.58 -0.36
CA ILE A 360 6.33 -23.41 -1.81
C ILE A 360 7.55 -22.61 -2.26
N LEU A 361 8.32 -23.14 -3.19
CA LEU A 361 9.40 -22.40 -3.85
C LEU A 361 8.90 -21.84 -5.18
N THR A 362 9.27 -20.60 -5.50
CA THR A 362 9.17 -20.09 -6.87
C THR A 362 10.51 -19.52 -7.35
N ALA A 363 11.15 -20.24 -8.27
CA ALA A 363 12.46 -19.89 -8.83
C ALA A 363 12.35 -19.52 -10.31
N GLY A 364 12.04 -18.25 -10.62
CA GLY A 364 11.91 -17.75 -12.00
C GLY A 364 13.22 -17.87 -12.78
N GLY A 365 14.17 -16.98 -12.49
CA GLY A 365 15.51 -17.03 -13.08
C GLY A 365 16.28 -18.32 -12.74
N GLY A 366 16.03 -18.90 -11.56
CA GLY A 366 16.64 -20.18 -11.17
C GLY A 366 16.20 -21.39 -12.00
N SER A 367 15.03 -21.33 -12.65
CA SER A 367 14.57 -22.38 -13.57
C SER A 367 14.77 -21.98 -15.04
N PHE A 368 14.25 -20.84 -15.48
CA PHE A 368 14.35 -20.39 -16.88
C PHE A 368 15.76 -19.94 -17.29
N GLY A 369 16.63 -19.63 -16.33
CA GLY A 369 18.04 -19.34 -16.58
C GLY A 369 18.92 -20.59 -16.67
N HIS A 370 18.41 -21.78 -16.34
CA HIS A 370 19.18 -23.03 -16.42
C HIS A 370 19.68 -23.28 -17.85
N LYS A 371 20.96 -23.65 -18.00
CA LYS A 371 21.60 -23.80 -19.33
C LYS A 371 20.86 -24.80 -20.23
N ASP A 372 20.25 -25.83 -19.64
CA ASP A 372 19.50 -26.88 -20.36
C ASP A 372 17.98 -26.66 -20.37
N GLY A 373 17.52 -25.45 -20.02
CA GLY A 373 16.11 -25.06 -20.06
C GLY A 373 15.32 -25.35 -18.78
N PRO A 374 14.04 -24.90 -18.73
CA PRO A 374 13.27 -24.79 -17.50
C PRO A 374 12.85 -26.14 -16.90
N LYS A 375 12.66 -27.19 -17.71
CA LYS A 375 12.43 -28.56 -17.22
C LYS A 375 13.57 -29.00 -16.31
N ILE A 376 14.80 -28.87 -16.81
CA ILE A 376 16.01 -29.27 -16.08
C ILE A 376 16.22 -28.36 -14.87
N GLY A 377 15.98 -27.06 -15.03
CA GLY A 377 15.96 -26.12 -13.90
C GLY A 377 15.00 -26.54 -12.78
N ALA A 378 13.78 -26.99 -13.11
CA ALA A 378 12.82 -27.50 -12.13
C ALA A 378 13.31 -28.77 -11.43
N ILE A 379 13.86 -29.73 -12.18
CA ILE A 379 14.43 -30.97 -11.63
C ILE A 379 15.60 -30.63 -10.70
N SER A 380 16.49 -29.72 -11.10
CA SER A 380 17.62 -29.30 -10.27
C SER A 380 17.18 -28.69 -8.92
N CYS A 381 16.09 -27.92 -8.88
CA CYS A 381 15.55 -27.39 -7.63
C CYS A 381 15.01 -28.51 -6.71
N ARG A 382 14.35 -29.53 -7.28
CA ARG A 382 13.94 -30.72 -6.53
C ARG A 382 15.14 -31.47 -5.96
N GLN A 383 16.15 -31.68 -6.80
CA GLN A 383 17.42 -32.28 -6.41
C GLN A 383 18.15 -31.49 -5.31
N GLY A 384 17.97 -30.16 -5.25
CA GLY A 384 18.47 -29.35 -4.14
C GLY A 384 17.83 -29.70 -2.79
N GLU A 385 16.52 -29.96 -2.74
CA GLU A 385 15.84 -30.48 -1.54
C GLU A 385 16.32 -31.89 -1.20
N GLU A 386 16.42 -32.76 -2.20
CA GLU A 386 16.86 -34.15 -2.02
C GLU A 386 18.30 -34.24 -1.51
N ALA A 387 19.21 -33.43 -2.05
CA ALA A 387 20.59 -33.34 -1.59
C ALA A 387 20.68 -32.94 -0.11
N TRP A 388 19.90 -31.92 0.30
CA TRP A 388 19.81 -31.52 1.71
C TRP A 388 19.27 -32.65 2.59
N LYS A 389 18.19 -33.32 2.19
CA LYS A 389 17.61 -34.46 2.93
C LYS A 389 18.59 -35.63 3.07
N GLN A 390 19.28 -36.01 2.00
CA GLN A 390 20.26 -37.10 2.01
C GLN A 390 21.48 -36.76 2.88
N TRP A 391 21.98 -35.52 2.80
CA TRP A 391 23.03 -35.04 3.68
C TRP A 391 22.58 -35.05 5.15
N LYS A 392 21.38 -34.53 5.45
CA LYS A 392 20.83 -34.51 6.82
C LYS A 392 20.64 -35.91 7.39
N ALA A 393 20.35 -36.89 6.54
CA ALA A 393 20.25 -38.30 6.89
C ALA A 393 21.63 -39.00 7.09
N GLY A 394 22.74 -38.31 6.86
CA GLY A 394 24.10 -38.83 7.03
C GLY A 394 24.58 -39.73 5.90
N GLN A 395 23.92 -39.72 4.73
CA GLN A 395 24.23 -40.63 3.61
C GLN A 395 25.65 -40.48 3.07
N PHE A 396 26.25 -39.29 3.20
CA PHE A 396 27.60 -38.98 2.73
C PHE A 396 28.66 -38.99 3.85
N GLY A 397 28.31 -39.52 5.04
CA GLY A 397 29.17 -39.49 6.22
C GLY A 397 29.26 -38.09 6.87
N ASN A 398 30.28 -37.90 7.70
CA ASN A 398 30.48 -36.65 8.43
C ASN A 398 31.23 -35.61 7.59
N ILE A 399 30.52 -35.04 6.61
CA ILE A 399 31.04 -33.99 5.72
C ILE A 399 30.19 -32.72 5.81
N SER A 400 30.75 -31.60 5.35
CA SER A 400 30.02 -30.33 5.32
C SER A 400 28.79 -30.40 4.40
N LEU A 401 27.78 -29.55 4.62
CA LEU A 401 26.63 -29.44 3.72
C LEU A 401 27.06 -29.14 2.28
N SER A 402 28.07 -28.28 2.13
CA SER A 402 28.65 -27.92 0.83
C SER A 402 29.19 -29.15 0.11
N ASP A 403 30.00 -29.96 0.79
CA ASP A 403 30.55 -31.20 0.23
C ASP A 403 29.46 -32.25 -0.01
N GLY A 404 28.45 -32.36 0.86
CA GLY A 404 27.31 -33.26 0.68
C GLY A 404 26.53 -32.98 -0.60
N VAL A 405 26.30 -31.71 -0.93
CA VAL A 405 25.65 -31.31 -2.20
C VAL A 405 26.55 -31.63 -3.39
N ILE A 406 27.86 -31.44 -3.28
CA ILE A 406 28.81 -31.81 -4.34
C ILE A 406 28.83 -33.33 -4.55
N GLU A 407 28.85 -34.14 -3.49
CA GLU A 407 28.78 -35.60 -3.58
C GLU A 407 27.47 -36.05 -4.26
N TYR A 408 26.34 -35.45 -3.89
CA TYR A 408 25.06 -35.69 -4.57
C TYR A 408 25.15 -35.32 -6.06
N ALA A 409 25.74 -34.18 -6.41
CA ALA A 409 25.85 -33.70 -7.78
C ALA A 409 26.73 -34.58 -8.69
N LYS A 410 27.60 -35.43 -8.15
CA LYS A 410 28.41 -36.37 -8.96
C LYS A 410 27.57 -37.38 -9.73
N THR A 411 26.37 -37.69 -9.25
CA THR A 411 25.47 -38.69 -9.85
C THR A 411 24.18 -38.09 -10.43
N HIS A 412 24.00 -36.78 -10.33
CA HIS A 412 22.79 -36.07 -10.76
C HIS A 412 23.15 -34.92 -11.71
N GLU A 413 22.98 -35.15 -13.02
CA GLU A 413 23.44 -34.24 -14.06
C GLU A 413 22.68 -32.90 -14.07
N GLU A 414 21.42 -32.86 -13.62
CA GLU A 414 20.62 -31.63 -13.61
C GLU A 414 21.13 -30.62 -12.58
N ILE A 415 21.32 -31.01 -11.31
CA ILE A 415 21.92 -30.13 -10.30
C ILE A 415 23.39 -29.84 -10.60
N LYS A 416 24.14 -30.79 -11.17
CA LYS A 416 25.50 -30.54 -11.66
C LYS A 416 25.52 -29.47 -12.76
N GLY A 417 24.53 -29.47 -13.65
CA GLY A 417 24.29 -28.42 -14.65
C GLY A 417 24.00 -27.05 -14.04
N ALA A 418 23.41 -27.00 -12.84
CA ALA A 418 23.16 -25.75 -12.12
C ALA A 418 24.47 -25.09 -11.65
N PHE A 419 25.50 -25.85 -11.28
CA PHE A 419 26.84 -25.32 -10.96
C PHE A 419 27.46 -24.57 -12.17
N LEU A 420 27.32 -25.14 -13.37
CA LEU A 420 27.76 -24.50 -14.61
C LEU A 420 26.92 -23.29 -15.01
N THR A 421 25.63 -23.30 -14.68
CA THR A 421 24.71 -22.21 -14.99
C THR A 421 24.97 -21.01 -14.08
N PHE A 422 25.04 -21.24 -12.76
CA PHE A 422 25.10 -20.20 -11.74
C PHE A 422 26.51 -20.12 -11.13
N GLN A 423 27.54 -19.96 -11.95
CA GLN A 423 28.94 -20.09 -11.53
C GLN A 423 29.32 -19.14 -10.39
N LYS A 424 28.80 -17.90 -10.40
CA LYS A 424 29.05 -16.95 -9.29
C LYS A 424 28.56 -17.50 -7.95
N ASP A 425 27.39 -18.12 -7.93
CA ASP A 425 26.84 -18.75 -6.73
C ASP A 425 27.62 -20.03 -6.37
N ALA A 426 27.99 -20.83 -7.38
CA ALA A 426 28.77 -22.03 -7.20
C ALA A 426 30.15 -21.72 -6.57
N ASP A 427 30.87 -20.74 -7.11
CA ASP A 427 32.18 -20.31 -6.61
C ASP A 427 32.07 -19.75 -5.17
N GLN A 428 30.99 -19.05 -4.85
CA GLN A 428 30.77 -18.46 -3.53
C GLN A 428 30.34 -19.49 -2.46
N ILE A 429 29.44 -20.43 -2.81
CA ILE A 429 28.80 -21.35 -1.85
C ILE A 429 29.57 -22.69 -1.77
N TYR A 430 30.24 -23.09 -2.86
CA TYR A 430 30.86 -24.40 -3.02
C TYR A 430 32.32 -24.27 -3.50
N PRO A 431 33.24 -23.78 -2.66
CA PRO A 431 34.63 -23.58 -3.06
C PRO A 431 35.28 -24.88 -3.55
N GLY A 432 35.98 -24.79 -4.70
CA GLY A 432 36.64 -25.94 -5.34
C GLY A 432 35.69 -26.89 -6.08
N TRP A 433 34.42 -26.53 -6.31
CA TRP A 433 33.46 -27.39 -7.01
C TRP A 433 33.93 -27.85 -8.40
N LYS A 434 34.68 -27.00 -9.13
CA LYS A 434 35.18 -27.32 -10.47
C LYS A 434 36.06 -28.56 -10.44
N GLU A 435 37.03 -28.61 -9.53
CA GLU A 435 37.92 -29.75 -9.35
C GLU A 435 37.15 -30.98 -8.86
N LYS A 436 36.28 -30.79 -7.86
CA LYS A 436 35.51 -31.89 -7.24
C LYS A 436 34.47 -32.53 -8.19
N LEU A 437 33.98 -31.78 -9.17
CA LEU A 437 33.04 -32.26 -10.20
C LEU A 437 33.72 -32.59 -11.54
N GLY A 438 35.05 -32.51 -11.61
CA GLY A 438 35.84 -32.92 -12.77
C GLY A 438 35.86 -31.92 -13.94
N TYR A 439 35.61 -30.63 -13.70
CA TYR A 439 35.70 -29.58 -14.71
C TYR A 439 37.13 -29.07 -14.87
N THR A 440 37.68 -29.25 -16.08
CA THR A 440 39.04 -28.82 -16.45
C THR A 440 38.96 -27.76 -17.55
N GLY A 441 38.80 -26.48 -17.18
CA GLY A 441 38.82 -25.34 -18.12
C GLY A 441 38.00 -24.11 -17.69
N GLU A 442 38.29 -22.94 -18.28
CA GLU A 442 37.45 -21.73 -18.19
C GLU A 442 36.28 -21.84 -19.17
N SER A 443 35.15 -22.42 -18.75
CA SER A 443 33.93 -22.43 -19.55
C SER A 443 32.94 -21.37 -19.05
N SER A 444 32.82 -20.23 -19.73
CA SER A 444 31.66 -19.35 -19.57
C SER A 444 30.50 -19.92 -20.38
N VAL A 445 29.42 -20.36 -19.71
CA VAL A 445 28.20 -20.83 -20.39
C VAL A 445 27.14 -19.73 -20.28
N GLN A 446 26.77 -19.12 -21.41
CA GLN A 446 25.57 -18.27 -21.49
C GLN A 446 24.32 -19.15 -21.43
N ALA A 447 23.23 -18.63 -20.86
CA ALA A 447 21.92 -19.29 -20.90
C ALA A 447 21.56 -19.68 -22.34
N ALA A 448 21.00 -20.87 -22.56
CA ALA A 448 20.59 -21.29 -23.89
C ALA A 448 19.53 -20.33 -24.45
N SER A 449 19.75 -19.83 -25.66
CA SER A 449 18.74 -19.08 -26.42
C SER A 449 17.59 -20.02 -26.77
N PHE A 450 16.35 -19.69 -26.37
CA PHE A 450 15.17 -20.47 -26.77
C PHE A 450 14.76 -20.02 -28.18
N ASP A 451 15.08 -20.83 -29.19
CA ASP A 451 14.72 -20.56 -30.58
C ASP A 451 13.33 -21.14 -30.88
N TRP A 452 12.31 -20.28 -30.87
CA TRP A 452 10.93 -20.64 -31.19
C TRP A 452 10.75 -21.26 -32.58
N ALA A 453 11.73 -21.13 -33.48
CA ALA A 453 11.63 -21.54 -34.89
C ALA A 453 12.37 -22.85 -35.25
N LYS A 454 13.24 -23.41 -34.40
CA LYS A 454 14.06 -24.58 -34.80
C LYS A 454 13.48 -25.94 -34.46
N ARG A 455 12.52 -26.33 -35.30
CA ARG A 455 12.47 -27.65 -35.96
C ARG A 455 12.77 -27.50 -37.47
N ALA A 456 13.86 -26.81 -37.83
CA ALA A 456 14.47 -26.90 -39.16
C ALA A 456 15.83 -26.18 -39.24
N SER A 457 16.87 -26.97 -39.57
CA SER A 457 18.16 -26.58 -40.18
C SER A 457 19.17 -25.70 -39.41
N ALA A 458 20.42 -26.14 -39.51
CA ALA A 458 21.63 -25.65 -38.86
C ALA A 458 22.42 -24.59 -39.68
N ALA A 459 23.54 -24.13 -39.09
CA ALA A 459 24.60 -23.20 -39.56
C ALA A 459 24.43 -21.74 -39.07
N ALA A 460 25.44 -20.90 -38.83
CA ALA A 460 26.88 -20.93 -38.52
C ALA A 460 27.35 -19.44 -38.50
N PHE A 461 28.29 -19.02 -37.62
CA PHE A 461 29.28 -17.90 -37.71
C PHE A 461 29.73 -17.49 -36.29
N VAL A 462 30.99 -17.60 -35.80
CA VAL A 462 32.30 -16.97 -36.11
C VAL A 462 32.40 -15.45 -35.84
N GLY A 463 32.86 -15.11 -34.61
CA GLY A 463 34.11 -14.39 -34.33
C GLY A 463 34.22 -12.86 -34.51
N ALA A 464 34.44 -12.14 -33.40
CA ALA A 464 35.32 -10.97 -33.34
C ALA A 464 35.90 -10.81 -31.92
N SER A 465 37.20 -10.54 -31.83
CA SER A 465 37.98 -10.39 -30.59
C SER A 465 38.37 -8.93 -30.39
N VAL A 466 38.40 -8.46 -29.13
CA VAL A 466 39.02 -7.18 -28.74
C VAL A 466 39.80 -7.38 -27.43
N ALA A 467 41.02 -6.83 -27.39
CA ALA A 467 42.05 -7.00 -26.36
C ALA A 467 41.75 -6.24 -25.04
N PRO A 468 42.34 -6.65 -23.90
CA PRO A 468 42.00 -6.08 -22.59
C PRO A 468 42.90 -4.89 -22.21
N ALA A 469 42.29 -3.83 -21.66
CA ALA A 469 42.99 -2.80 -20.90
C ALA A 469 42.97 -3.16 -19.40
N LYS A 470 44.12 -3.05 -18.74
CA LYS A 470 44.36 -3.37 -17.33
C LYS A 470 43.53 -2.47 -16.40
N LYS A 471 42.81 -3.06 -15.44
CA LYS A 471 42.18 -2.37 -14.30
C LYS A 471 42.92 -2.68 -13.00
N GLU A 472 43.12 -1.65 -12.20
CA GLU A 472 43.51 -1.72 -10.80
C GLU A 472 42.39 -2.36 -9.96
N ASN A 473 42.79 -3.14 -8.97
CA ASN A 473 41.92 -3.95 -8.12
C ASN A 473 41.18 -3.10 -7.08
N VAL A 474 39.90 -2.85 -7.33
CA VAL A 474 38.88 -2.71 -6.28
C VAL A 474 37.72 -3.62 -6.69
N VAL A 475 37.50 -4.71 -5.94
CA VAL A 475 36.47 -5.71 -6.27
C VAL A 475 35.09 -5.15 -5.94
N ALA A 476 34.51 -4.39 -6.87
CA ALA A 476 33.10 -4.02 -6.82
C ALA A 476 32.23 -5.28 -6.96
N ARG A 477 31.20 -5.44 -6.13
CA ARG A 477 30.20 -6.50 -6.31
C ARG A 477 29.38 -6.17 -7.56
N GLN A 478 29.68 -6.82 -8.69
CA GLN A 478 29.03 -6.53 -9.97
C GLN A 478 27.75 -7.35 -10.16
N ALA A 479 26.59 -6.68 -10.10
CA ALA A 479 25.33 -7.16 -10.67
C ALA A 479 25.45 -7.35 -12.20
N LEU A 480 24.49 -8.05 -12.82
CA LEU A 480 24.42 -8.13 -14.29
C LEU A 480 24.17 -6.73 -14.85
N ASP A 481 25.10 -6.21 -15.65
CA ASP A 481 24.93 -4.93 -16.34
C ASP A 481 23.92 -5.10 -17.49
N GLN A 482 22.79 -4.38 -17.38
CA GLN A 482 21.71 -4.39 -18.36
C GLN A 482 21.49 -2.99 -18.97
N SER A 483 22.42 -2.05 -18.79
CA SER A 483 22.27 -0.67 -19.23
C SER A 483 22.12 -0.54 -20.74
N SER A 484 22.73 -1.43 -21.53
CA SER A 484 22.58 -1.45 -22.99
C SER A 484 21.17 -1.79 -23.50
N ARG A 485 20.28 -2.28 -22.63
CA ARG A 485 18.90 -2.66 -22.96
C ARG A 485 17.87 -1.74 -22.32
N TYR A 486 18.03 -1.45 -21.02
CA TYR A 486 17.01 -0.74 -20.21
C TYR A 486 17.33 0.74 -20.00
N ALA A 487 18.36 1.28 -20.65
CA ALA A 487 18.65 2.70 -20.65
C ALA A 487 18.85 3.22 -22.08
N ASP A 488 18.17 4.32 -22.39
CA ASP A 488 18.37 5.10 -23.61
C ASP A 488 18.31 6.59 -23.25
N LEU A 489 19.47 7.13 -22.88
CA LEU A 489 19.63 8.53 -22.48
C LEU A 489 19.60 9.51 -23.67
N SER A 490 19.38 9.01 -24.90
CA SER A 490 19.19 9.87 -26.07
C SER A 490 17.72 10.25 -26.29
N LEU A 491 16.79 9.63 -25.56
CA LEU A 491 15.37 9.94 -25.61
C LEU A 491 15.09 11.34 -25.04
N ASP A 492 14.23 12.07 -25.74
CA ASP A 492 13.80 13.43 -25.39
C ASP A 492 12.43 13.41 -24.68
N GLU A 493 12.34 14.05 -23.51
CA GLU A 493 11.14 14.05 -22.65
C GLU A 493 9.93 14.68 -23.37
N ASP A 494 10.13 15.80 -24.06
CA ASP A 494 9.07 16.47 -24.83
C ASP A 494 8.53 15.57 -25.95
N THR A 495 9.41 14.82 -26.61
CA THR A 495 9.02 13.84 -27.62
C THR A 495 8.27 12.66 -27.01
N LEU A 496 8.67 12.16 -25.84
CA LEU A 496 7.97 11.10 -25.11
C LEU A 496 6.54 11.53 -24.72
N ILE A 497 6.40 12.75 -24.18
CA ILE A 497 5.11 13.38 -23.82
C ILE A 497 4.24 13.54 -25.07
N ARG A 498 4.77 14.17 -26.13
CA ARG A 498 4.03 14.43 -27.38
C ARG A 498 3.55 13.14 -28.06
N ASN A 499 4.33 12.06 -27.99
CA ASN A 499 3.95 10.78 -28.56
C ASN A 499 2.80 10.11 -27.79
N GLY A 500 2.64 10.39 -26.49
CA GLY A 500 1.52 9.92 -25.68
C GLY A 500 1.46 8.40 -25.47
N LYS A 501 2.59 7.69 -25.64
CA LYS A 501 2.69 6.21 -25.53
C LYS A 501 3.35 5.72 -24.25
N HIS A 502 3.81 6.63 -23.40
CA HIS A 502 4.53 6.30 -22.18
C HIS A 502 3.92 6.99 -20.97
N VAL A 503 3.82 6.26 -19.87
CA VAL A 503 3.74 6.84 -18.52
C VAL A 503 5.17 7.19 -18.12
N LEU A 504 5.40 8.42 -17.67
CA LEU A 504 6.72 8.84 -17.19
C LEU A 504 6.70 8.89 -15.67
N VAL A 505 7.78 8.44 -15.02
CA VAL A 505 7.88 8.45 -13.56
C VAL A 505 9.24 8.98 -13.14
N ALA A 506 9.24 9.97 -12.26
CA ALA A 506 10.44 10.59 -11.70
C ALA A 506 10.68 10.08 -10.28
N TYR A 507 11.91 9.64 -10.03
CA TYR A 507 12.37 9.04 -8.79
C TYR A 507 13.55 9.82 -8.23
N ILE A 508 13.63 9.88 -6.91
CA ILE A 508 14.90 10.02 -6.20
C ILE A 508 15.35 8.61 -5.80
N MET A 509 16.51 8.18 -6.30
CA MET A 509 17.03 6.83 -6.15
C MET A 509 18.52 6.85 -5.85
N LYS A 510 18.92 6.08 -4.85
CA LYS A 510 20.30 5.89 -4.48
C LYS A 510 20.68 4.41 -4.54
N PRO A 511 21.71 4.03 -5.32
CA PRO A 511 22.28 2.69 -5.28
C PRO A 511 22.91 2.40 -3.92
N LYS A 512 22.94 1.13 -3.49
CA LYS A 512 23.75 0.76 -2.33
C LYS A 512 25.22 1.01 -2.61
N ALA A 513 25.98 1.27 -1.55
CA ALA A 513 27.43 1.46 -1.64
C ALA A 513 28.11 0.31 -2.41
N GLY A 514 28.90 0.68 -3.43
CA GLY A 514 29.63 -0.26 -4.28
C GLY A 514 28.95 -0.65 -5.60
N TYR A 515 27.74 -0.17 -5.86
CA TYR A 515 27.03 -0.35 -7.14
C TYR A 515 27.08 0.92 -8.01
N ASP A 516 27.07 0.75 -9.33
CA ASP A 516 27.06 1.85 -10.31
C ASP A 516 25.64 2.40 -10.53
N TYR A 517 25.51 3.73 -10.66
CA TYR A 517 24.21 4.39 -10.75
C TYR A 517 23.41 3.98 -11.98
N LEU A 518 24.03 3.99 -13.18
CA LEU A 518 23.32 3.67 -14.42
C LEU A 518 22.98 2.18 -14.51
N ALA A 519 23.88 1.31 -14.03
CA ALA A 519 23.62 -0.13 -13.96
C ALA A 519 22.46 -0.45 -12.99
N THR A 520 22.43 0.20 -11.82
CA THR A 520 21.34 0.05 -10.84
C THR A 520 20.02 0.61 -11.37
N ALA A 521 20.04 1.77 -12.03
CA ALA A 521 18.86 2.35 -12.69
C ALA A 521 18.28 1.43 -13.77
N ALA A 522 19.15 0.85 -14.61
CA ALA A 522 18.74 -0.13 -15.63
C ALA A 522 18.15 -1.40 -15.01
N HIS A 523 18.73 -1.91 -13.92
CA HIS A 523 18.18 -3.04 -13.17
C HIS A 523 16.82 -2.69 -12.53
N PHE A 524 16.66 -1.46 -12.03
CA PHE A 524 15.39 -0.95 -11.50
C PHE A 524 14.31 -0.94 -12.58
N ALA A 525 14.61 -0.43 -13.78
CA ALA A 525 13.69 -0.45 -14.92
C ALA A 525 13.36 -1.89 -15.37
N ALA A 526 14.34 -2.80 -15.37
CA ALA A 526 14.15 -4.21 -15.68
C ALA A 526 13.17 -4.90 -14.71
N GLU A 527 13.41 -4.77 -13.39
CA GLU A 527 12.54 -5.34 -12.34
C GLU A 527 11.19 -4.60 -12.21
N SER A 528 11.00 -3.50 -12.93
CA SER A 528 9.74 -2.73 -12.99
C SER A 528 8.98 -2.91 -14.30
N SER A 529 9.44 -3.78 -15.22
CA SER A 529 8.80 -3.98 -16.54
C SER A 529 8.85 -5.43 -17.04
N THR A 530 9.91 -5.81 -17.74
CA THR A 530 10.00 -7.07 -18.50
C THR A 530 11.12 -8.00 -18.03
N GLY A 531 12.10 -7.47 -17.28
CA GLY A 531 13.36 -8.16 -17.00
C GLY A 531 13.41 -8.92 -15.68
N THR A 532 14.61 -9.42 -15.38
CA THR A 532 15.01 -9.84 -14.04
C THR A 532 16.53 -9.73 -13.87
N ASN A 533 17.09 -10.24 -12.77
CA ASN A 533 18.51 -10.17 -12.44
C ASN A 533 19.41 -11.16 -13.22
N VAL A 534 18.84 -11.95 -14.12
CA VAL A 534 19.54 -12.91 -15.00
C VAL A 534 18.88 -12.91 -16.38
N ASN A 535 19.64 -13.29 -17.41
CA ASN A 535 19.07 -13.54 -18.73
C ASN A 535 18.12 -14.74 -18.68
N VAL A 536 16.95 -14.61 -19.30
CA VAL A 536 15.95 -15.67 -19.38
C VAL A 536 15.74 -16.07 -20.83
N CYS A 537 15.69 -17.37 -21.09
CA CYS A 537 15.69 -17.94 -22.44
C CYS A 537 14.45 -17.56 -23.27
N THR A 538 13.36 -17.17 -22.61
CA THR A 538 12.06 -16.84 -23.19
C THR A 538 11.93 -15.42 -23.73
N THR A 539 12.93 -14.54 -23.53
CA THR A 539 12.88 -13.16 -24.05
C THR A 539 12.87 -13.15 -25.58
N ASP A 540 11.86 -12.54 -26.18
CA ASP A 540 11.73 -12.32 -27.62
C ASP A 540 11.82 -10.84 -28.01
N ASP A 541 11.80 -10.53 -29.31
CA ASP A 541 11.91 -9.16 -29.80
C ASP A 541 10.67 -8.32 -29.49
N PHE A 542 9.49 -8.93 -29.38
CA PHE A 542 8.30 -8.23 -28.93
C PHE A 542 8.45 -7.78 -27.47
N THR A 543 8.94 -8.65 -26.59
CA THR A 543 9.24 -8.31 -25.19
C THR A 543 10.14 -7.09 -25.10
N LYS A 544 11.23 -7.05 -25.89
CA LYS A 544 12.14 -5.89 -25.91
C LYS A 544 11.46 -4.60 -26.34
N SER A 545 10.46 -4.68 -27.23
CA SER A 545 9.72 -3.51 -27.71
C SER A 545 8.81 -2.85 -26.65
N VAL A 546 8.57 -3.53 -25.52
CA VAL A 546 7.77 -3.03 -24.40
C VAL A 546 8.59 -2.84 -23.12
N ASP A 547 9.93 -2.85 -23.20
CA ASP A 547 10.80 -2.56 -22.07
C ASP A 547 10.53 -1.13 -21.53
N ALA A 548 10.57 -0.97 -20.20
CA ALA A 548 10.66 0.38 -19.63
C ALA A 548 12.09 0.89 -19.78
N LEU A 549 12.25 2.17 -20.10
CA LEU A 549 13.56 2.75 -20.41
C LEU A 549 13.90 3.88 -19.45
N VAL A 550 15.07 3.80 -18.83
CA VAL A 550 15.70 4.95 -18.16
C VAL A 550 16.09 5.93 -19.26
N TYR A 551 15.49 7.12 -19.24
CA TYR A 551 15.76 8.16 -20.24
C TYR A 551 16.51 9.37 -19.68
N TYR A 552 16.57 9.49 -18.35
CA TYR A 552 17.32 10.54 -17.66
C TYR A 552 17.86 10.03 -16.33
N ILE A 553 19.10 10.39 -16.03
CA ILE A 553 19.71 10.25 -14.71
C ILE A 553 20.51 11.50 -14.37
N ASP A 554 20.52 11.85 -13.09
CA ASP A 554 21.44 12.81 -12.49
C ASP A 554 21.97 12.21 -11.17
N PRO A 555 23.12 11.52 -11.20
CA PRO A 555 23.68 10.88 -10.02
C PRO A 555 24.03 11.85 -8.88
N ASP A 556 24.31 13.12 -9.18
CA ASP A 556 24.69 14.12 -8.17
C ASP A 556 23.47 14.57 -7.34
N ASN A 557 22.29 14.61 -7.96
CA ASN A 557 21.01 14.91 -7.32
C ASN A 557 20.18 13.65 -7.02
N GLU A 558 20.73 12.46 -7.26
CA GLU A 558 20.06 11.16 -7.12
C GLU A 558 18.78 11.02 -7.96
N GLU A 559 18.64 11.81 -9.03
CA GLU A 559 17.44 11.78 -9.88
C GLU A 559 17.51 10.68 -10.94
N MET A 560 16.38 10.00 -11.13
CA MET A 560 16.19 9.01 -12.18
C MET A 560 14.80 9.16 -12.77
N LYS A 561 14.67 9.19 -14.11
CA LYS A 561 13.37 9.17 -14.78
C LYS A 561 13.25 7.97 -15.71
N ILE A 562 12.09 7.30 -15.64
CA ILE A 562 11.79 6.08 -16.41
C ILE A 562 10.53 6.31 -17.24
N ALA A 563 10.59 5.88 -18.51
CA ALA A 563 9.46 5.84 -19.43
C ALA A 563 8.91 4.41 -19.51
N TYR A 564 7.64 4.23 -19.14
CA TYR A 564 6.93 2.96 -19.15
C TYR A 564 5.94 2.92 -20.32
N PRO A 565 6.11 2.02 -21.31
CA PRO A 565 5.12 1.85 -22.37
C PRO A 565 3.73 1.56 -21.81
N THR A 566 2.70 2.26 -22.29
CA THR A 566 1.32 2.12 -21.78
C THR A 566 0.73 0.72 -21.97
N LEU A 567 1.37 -0.11 -22.80
CA LEU A 567 0.99 -1.50 -23.05
C LEU A 567 1.27 -2.42 -21.85
N LEU A 568 2.15 -2.03 -20.93
CA LEU A 568 2.52 -2.82 -19.75
C LEU A 568 1.41 -2.87 -18.70
N PHE A 569 0.58 -1.83 -18.62
CA PHE A 569 -0.43 -1.70 -17.56
C PHE A 569 -1.66 -2.57 -17.85
N ASP A 570 -2.05 -3.31 -16.83
CA ASP A 570 -3.19 -4.22 -16.84
C ASP A 570 -4.52 -3.49 -17.01
N ARG A 571 -5.52 -4.18 -17.59
CA ARG A 571 -6.86 -3.68 -17.88
C ARG A 571 -7.93 -4.62 -17.36
N ASN A 572 -9.06 -4.07 -16.96
CA ASN A 572 -10.21 -4.88 -16.60
C ASN A 572 -10.69 -5.73 -17.78
N ILE A 573 -11.04 -7.00 -17.56
CA ILE A 573 -11.76 -7.85 -18.52
C ILE A 573 -13.24 -7.45 -18.62
N THR A 574 -13.78 -6.81 -17.57
CA THR A 574 -15.19 -6.43 -17.47
C THR A 574 -15.54 -5.19 -18.30
N ASP A 575 -14.67 -4.18 -18.33
CA ASP A 575 -14.95 -2.89 -18.98
C ASP A 575 -13.76 -2.27 -19.75
N GLY A 576 -12.60 -2.93 -19.78
CA GLY A 576 -11.40 -2.45 -20.48
C GLY A 576 -10.69 -1.24 -19.84
N ARG A 577 -11.16 -0.76 -18.68
CA ARG A 577 -10.59 0.39 -17.97
C ARG A 577 -9.23 0.06 -17.35
N GLY A 578 -8.47 1.11 -17.04
CA GLY A 578 -7.19 1.01 -16.34
C GLY A 578 -7.38 0.77 -14.85
N MET A 579 -6.37 0.18 -14.20
CA MET A 579 -6.32 -0.01 -12.76
C MET A 579 -5.02 0.57 -12.19
N MET A 580 -5.13 1.30 -11.09
CA MET A 580 -4.00 1.95 -10.42
C MET A 580 -3.14 0.94 -9.67
N CYS A 581 -3.70 -0.16 -9.15
CA CYS A 581 -2.89 -1.23 -8.57
C CYS A 581 -1.84 -1.76 -9.55
N SER A 582 -2.12 -1.84 -10.87
CA SER A 582 -1.12 -2.23 -11.87
C SER A 582 0.01 -1.20 -12.02
N PHE A 583 -0.32 0.11 -11.98
CA PHE A 583 0.70 1.16 -11.94
C PHE A 583 1.57 1.02 -10.69
N LEU A 584 0.97 0.80 -9.52
CA LEU A 584 1.72 0.63 -8.27
C LEU A 584 2.59 -0.63 -8.28
N THR A 585 2.06 -1.75 -8.76
CA THR A 585 2.80 -3.02 -8.90
C THR A 585 4.04 -2.86 -9.78
N LEU A 586 3.96 -2.09 -10.87
CA LEU A 586 5.09 -1.85 -11.78
C LEU A 586 6.04 -0.77 -11.27
N ALA A 587 5.52 0.42 -10.97
CA ALA A 587 6.33 1.61 -10.69
C ALA A 587 6.88 1.65 -9.26
N ILE A 588 6.22 1.02 -8.29
CA ILE A 588 6.62 1.04 -6.87
C ILE A 588 6.39 -0.31 -6.15
N GLY A 589 6.40 -1.41 -6.90
CA GLY A 589 6.16 -2.77 -6.38
C GLY A 589 7.43 -3.45 -5.91
N ASN A 590 7.91 -4.43 -6.69
CA ASN A 590 9.09 -5.23 -6.32
C ASN A 590 10.39 -4.41 -6.25
N ASN A 591 10.48 -3.31 -6.99
CA ASN A 591 11.64 -2.42 -6.95
C ASN A 591 11.92 -1.83 -5.55
N GLN A 592 10.91 -1.79 -4.68
CA GLN A 592 11.04 -1.37 -3.28
C GLN A 592 11.70 -2.41 -2.37
N GLY A 593 12.09 -3.59 -2.86
CA GLY A 593 12.80 -4.60 -2.07
C GLY A 593 14.15 -5.02 -2.67
N MET A 594 14.62 -4.33 -3.71
CA MET A 594 15.86 -4.64 -4.41
C MET A 594 17.07 -4.53 -3.47
N GLY A 595 17.91 -5.56 -3.46
CA GLY A 595 19.07 -5.64 -2.56
C GLY A 595 20.23 -4.72 -2.91
N ASP A 596 20.30 -4.21 -4.14
CA ASP A 596 21.32 -3.31 -4.70
C ASP A 596 20.90 -1.82 -4.73
N VAL A 597 19.67 -1.52 -4.33
CA VAL A 597 19.14 -0.16 -4.18
C VAL A 597 19.11 0.18 -2.69
N GLU A 598 19.73 1.29 -2.29
CA GLU A 598 19.59 1.81 -0.93
C GLU A 598 18.15 2.26 -0.76
N TYR A 599 17.70 3.22 -1.57
CA TYR A 599 16.30 3.65 -1.60
C TYR A 599 15.87 4.16 -2.97
N GLY A 600 14.55 4.23 -3.17
CA GLY A 600 13.91 4.77 -4.38
C GLY A 600 12.51 5.25 -4.07
N LYS A 601 12.20 6.53 -4.31
CA LYS A 601 10.91 7.16 -4.02
C LYS A 601 10.39 7.93 -5.23
N ILE A 602 9.12 7.75 -5.58
CA ILE A 602 8.47 8.52 -6.65
C ILE A 602 8.15 9.93 -6.14
N TYR A 603 8.55 10.94 -6.92
CA TYR A 603 8.21 12.33 -6.66
C TYR A 603 7.14 12.88 -7.60
N ASP A 604 7.03 12.36 -8.82
CA ASP A 604 5.98 12.72 -9.77
C ASP A 604 5.80 11.63 -10.85
N PHE A 605 4.65 11.64 -11.52
CA PHE A 605 4.36 10.81 -12.68
C PHE A 605 3.49 11.54 -13.68
N TYR A 606 3.65 11.22 -14.97
CA TYR A 606 2.84 11.73 -16.07
C TYR A 606 1.97 10.63 -16.66
N LEU A 607 0.67 10.89 -16.83
CA LEU A 607 -0.24 10.01 -17.57
C LEU A 607 -0.58 10.62 -18.93
N PRO A 608 -0.28 9.93 -20.06
CA PRO A 608 -0.61 10.46 -21.37
C PRO A 608 -2.13 10.43 -21.62
N PRO A 609 -2.69 11.33 -22.45
CA PRO A 609 -4.14 11.52 -22.57
C PRO A 609 -4.94 10.25 -22.89
N ALA A 610 -4.42 9.40 -23.78
CA ALA A 610 -5.09 8.15 -24.16
C ALA A 610 -5.16 7.14 -23.00
N PHE A 611 -4.16 7.15 -22.12
CA PHE A 611 -4.11 6.27 -20.96
C PHE A 611 -4.89 6.85 -19.78
N LEU A 612 -4.81 8.17 -19.54
CA LEU A 612 -5.57 8.87 -18.51
C LEU A 612 -7.09 8.65 -18.66
N ARG A 613 -7.61 8.71 -19.88
CA ARG A 613 -9.05 8.52 -20.17
C ARG A 613 -9.61 7.13 -19.84
N LEU A 614 -8.75 6.17 -19.52
CA LEU A 614 -9.17 4.83 -19.12
C LEU A 614 -9.53 4.74 -17.64
N TYR A 615 -9.16 5.73 -16.83
CA TYR A 615 -9.44 5.76 -15.41
C TYR A 615 -10.82 6.35 -15.10
N ASP A 616 -11.33 6.06 -13.91
CA ASP A 616 -12.70 6.44 -13.52
C ASP A 616 -12.86 7.95 -13.31
N GLY A 617 -11.88 8.60 -12.67
CA GLY A 617 -11.99 9.99 -12.24
C GLY A 617 -13.16 10.25 -11.26
N PRO A 618 -13.24 11.43 -10.64
CA PRO A 618 -14.31 11.73 -9.71
C PRO A 618 -15.66 11.79 -10.45
N SER A 619 -16.73 11.22 -9.88
CA SER A 619 -18.08 11.33 -10.44
C SER A 619 -18.85 12.56 -9.94
N VAL A 620 -18.56 12.97 -8.71
CA VAL A 620 -19.10 14.15 -8.01
C VAL A 620 -17.95 14.84 -7.27
N ASN A 621 -18.09 16.13 -6.96
CA ASN A 621 -17.06 16.95 -6.30
C ASN A 621 -17.71 17.98 -5.35
N VAL A 622 -16.99 19.04 -4.97
CA VAL A 622 -17.50 20.07 -4.07
C VAL A 622 -18.68 20.85 -4.64
N GLU A 623 -18.84 20.91 -5.97
CA GLU A 623 -19.99 21.60 -6.60
C GLU A 623 -21.32 20.96 -6.17
N ASP A 624 -21.34 19.64 -6.01
CA ASP A 624 -22.50 18.90 -5.53
C ASP A 624 -22.82 19.25 -4.06
N MET A 625 -21.79 19.42 -3.22
CA MET A 625 -21.96 19.89 -1.84
C MET A 625 -22.48 21.33 -1.80
N TRP A 626 -21.94 22.22 -2.63
CA TRP A 626 -22.42 23.61 -2.72
C TRP A 626 -23.87 23.67 -3.14
N ARG A 627 -24.29 22.88 -4.14
CA ARG A 627 -25.68 22.75 -4.55
C ARG A 627 -26.59 22.33 -3.39
N ILE A 628 -26.20 21.30 -2.64
CA ILE A 628 -26.97 20.82 -1.46
C ILE A 628 -27.08 21.91 -0.39
N LEU A 629 -26.00 22.68 -0.18
CA LEU A 629 -25.95 23.80 0.75
C LEU A 629 -26.66 25.08 0.23
N GLY A 630 -27.29 25.03 -0.95
CA GLY A 630 -28.00 26.19 -1.54
C GLY A 630 -27.06 27.30 -2.04
N ARG A 631 -25.80 26.96 -2.34
CA ARG A 631 -24.79 27.88 -2.89
C ARG A 631 -24.69 27.72 -4.41
N GLY A 632 -24.02 28.67 -5.06
CA GLY A 632 -23.69 28.56 -6.49
C GLY A 632 -22.75 27.38 -6.78
N THR A 633 -22.79 26.87 -8.01
CA THR A 633 -21.94 25.76 -8.48
C THR A 633 -20.57 26.23 -8.97
N THR A 634 -20.21 27.49 -8.76
CA THR A 634 -18.92 28.06 -9.14
C THR A 634 -18.45 28.93 -7.99
N ASN A 635 -17.25 28.67 -7.47
CA ASN A 635 -16.67 29.39 -6.34
C ASN A 635 -17.61 29.49 -5.12
N GLY A 636 -18.26 28.37 -4.75
CA GLY A 636 -19.19 28.32 -3.61
C GLY A 636 -18.54 28.45 -2.23
N GLY A 637 -17.21 28.62 -2.18
CA GLY A 637 -16.44 28.95 -0.98
C GLY A 637 -16.30 27.80 0.01
N LEU A 638 -15.91 28.15 1.23
CA LEU A 638 -15.54 27.20 2.28
C LEU A 638 -16.73 26.37 2.74
N VAL A 639 -16.62 25.04 2.70
CA VAL A 639 -17.52 24.15 3.44
C VAL A 639 -16.95 23.99 4.85
N VAL A 640 -17.61 24.61 5.83
CA VAL A 640 -17.14 24.62 7.22
C VAL A 640 -17.53 23.32 7.89
N GLY A 641 -16.55 22.47 8.15
CA GLY A 641 -16.79 21.18 8.78
C GLY A 641 -15.94 20.89 10.01
N THR A 642 -16.30 19.80 10.67
CA THR A 642 -15.58 19.26 11.83
C THR A 642 -15.47 17.73 11.77
N ILE A 643 -14.71 17.19 12.71
CA ILE A 643 -14.62 15.76 13.01
C ILE A 643 -15.24 15.55 14.37
N ILE A 644 -16.11 14.56 14.52
CA ILE A 644 -16.61 14.19 15.85
C ILE A 644 -15.45 13.73 16.73
N LYS A 645 -15.31 14.38 17.88
CA LYS A 645 -14.36 14.02 18.94
C LYS A 645 -15.14 13.65 20.21
N PRO A 646 -14.61 12.80 21.12
CA PRO A 646 -13.37 12.00 21.03
C PRO A 646 -13.29 11.08 19.80
N LYS A 647 -12.08 10.64 19.42
CA LYS A 647 -11.84 9.79 18.24
C LYS A 647 -12.71 8.53 18.27
N LEU A 648 -12.74 7.87 19.41
CA LEU A 648 -13.65 6.79 19.77
C LEU A 648 -14.10 7.00 21.21
N GLY A 649 -15.24 6.40 21.59
CA GLY A 649 -15.75 6.39 22.97
C GLY A 649 -17.17 6.93 23.11
N LEU A 650 -17.61 7.87 22.26
CA LEU A 650 -19.00 8.32 22.30
C LEU A 650 -19.97 7.20 21.93
N GLN A 651 -20.97 7.02 22.79
CA GLN A 651 -22.13 6.17 22.53
C GLN A 651 -23.11 6.86 21.55
N PRO A 652 -24.08 6.14 20.94
CA PRO A 652 -24.92 6.65 19.87
C PRO A 652 -25.62 7.98 20.14
N LYS A 653 -26.22 8.14 21.33
CA LYS A 653 -26.96 9.37 21.68
C LYS A 653 -26.02 10.57 21.86
N PRO A 654 -24.96 10.53 22.71
CA PRO A 654 -23.96 11.60 22.77
C PRO A 654 -23.34 11.95 21.41
N PHE A 655 -23.15 10.96 20.54
CA PHE A 655 -22.66 11.18 19.18
C PHE A 655 -23.62 12.06 18.36
N GLY A 656 -24.91 11.72 18.34
CA GLY A 656 -25.95 12.51 17.67
C GLY A 656 -26.08 13.93 18.24
N GLU A 657 -26.01 14.08 19.56
CA GLU A 657 -26.09 15.38 20.23
C GLU A 657 -24.87 16.28 19.94
N ALA A 658 -23.67 15.69 19.84
CA ALA A 658 -22.47 16.38 19.37
C ALA A 658 -22.63 16.84 17.91
N CYS A 659 -23.23 16.01 17.04
CA CYS A 659 -23.52 16.38 15.66
C CYS A 659 -24.48 17.58 15.58
N TYR A 660 -25.61 17.49 16.28
CA TYR A 660 -26.59 18.58 16.35
C TYR A 660 -25.95 19.88 16.83
N SER A 661 -25.14 19.82 17.90
CA SER A 661 -24.51 21.00 18.50
C SER A 661 -23.55 21.71 17.54
N PHE A 662 -22.80 20.99 16.70
CA PHE A 662 -21.96 21.61 15.68
C PHE A 662 -22.78 22.17 14.50
N TRP A 663 -23.74 21.40 13.98
CA TRP A 663 -24.51 21.80 12.79
C TRP A 663 -25.34 23.07 12.98
N GLN A 664 -25.62 23.48 14.22
CA GLN A 664 -26.20 24.79 14.52
C GLN A 664 -25.37 25.99 14.01
N GLY A 665 -24.07 25.80 13.70
CA GLY A 665 -23.21 26.82 13.08
C GLY A 665 -22.42 26.33 11.85
N GLY A 666 -22.16 25.03 11.75
CA GLY A 666 -21.38 24.42 10.67
C GLY A 666 -22.21 23.79 9.55
N ASP A 667 -21.51 23.33 8.51
CA ASP A 667 -22.07 22.72 7.31
C ASP A 667 -21.89 21.19 7.32
N PHE A 668 -20.68 20.73 7.64
CA PHE A 668 -20.22 19.37 7.36
C PHE A 668 -19.64 18.66 8.58
N ILE A 669 -19.96 17.39 8.77
CA ILE A 669 -19.34 16.56 9.81
C ILE A 669 -18.80 15.30 9.15
N LYS A 670 -17.57 14.89 9.50
CA LYS A 670 -17.08 13.54 9.20
C LYS A 670 -17.04 12.69 10.46
N ASN A 671 -17.27 11.38 10.29
CA ASN A 671 -16.71 10.41 11.23
C ASN A 671 -15.19 10.64 11.36
N ASP A 672 -14.66 10.49 12.58
CA ASP A 672 -13.22 10.26 12.72
C ASP A 672 -12.84 8.91 12.10
N GLU A 673 -11.60 8.74 11.66
CA GLU A 673 -11.25 7.63 10.77
C GLU A 673 -11.59 6.21 11.28
N PRO A 674 -11.51 5.89 12.60
CA PRO A 674 -11.82 4.54 13.04
C PRO A 674 -13.30 4.34 13.41
N GLN A 675 -14.12 5.40 13.44
CA GLN A 675 -15.53 5.29 13.85
C GLN A 675 -16.32 4.50 12.81
N GLY A 676 -17.04 3.46 13.23
CA GLY A 676 -17.87 2.64 12.34
C GLY A 676 -18.95 1.92 13.12
N ASN A 677 -18.69 0.66 13.47
CA ASN A 677 -19.61 -0.25 14.15
C ASN A 677 -18.92 -0.93 15.34
N GLN A 678 -18.19 -0.15 16.15
CA GLN A 678 -17.72 -0.58 17.46
C GLN A 678 -18.90 -1.08 18.31
N VAL A 679 -18.64 -2.08 19.14
CA VAL A 679 -19.70 -2.73 19.94
C VAL A 679 -20.41 -1.79 20.92
N PHE A 680 -19.79 -0.66 21.29
CA PHE A 680 -20.37 0.37 22.16
C PHE A 680 -21.06 1.52 21.40
N CYS A 681 -20.92 1.57 20.08
CA CYS A 681 -21.50 2.60 19.22
C CYS A 681 -21.83 1.99 17.85
N GLN A 682 -22.82 1.09 17.85
CA GLN A 682 -23.16 0.31 16.67
C GLN A 682 -23.80 1.20 15.60
N MET A 683 -23.53 0.90 14.34
CA MET A 683 -24.00 1.71 13.20
C MET A 683 -25.53 1.78 13.14
N ASN A 684 -26.21 0.70 13.54
CA ASN A 684 -27.67 0.61 13.57
C ASN A 684 -28.34 1.46 14.66
N GLU A 685 -27.58 2.01 15.60
CA GLU A 685 -28.05 2.93 16.65
C GLU A 685 -27.52 4.35 16.42
N CYS A 686 -26.24 4.47 16.03
CA CYS A 686 -25.55 5.75 15.85
C CYS A 686 -26.08 6.52 14.63
N ILE A 687 -26.20 5.89 13.47
CA ILE A 687 -26.67 6.57 12.25
C ILE A 687 -28.10 7.13 12.43
N PRO A 688 -29.07 6.40 13.03
CA PRO A 688 -30.37 7.00 13.38
C PRO A 688 -30.30 8.26 14.24
N GLU A 689 -29.43 8.31 15.26
CA GLU A 689 -29.25 9.51 16.08
C GLU A 689 -28.61 10.67 15.28
N VAL A 690 -27.68 10.39 14.36
CA VAL A 690 -27.13 11.38 13.43
C VAL A 690 -28.21 11.93 12.49
N VAL A 691 -29.06 11.08 11.92
CA VAL A 691 -30.16 11.51 11.03
C VAL A 691 -31.18 12.35 11.78
N LYS A 692 -31.52 11.97 13.01
CA LYS A 692 -32.41 12.72 13.90
C LYS A 692 -31.83 14.10 14.21
N ALA A 693 -30.55 14.18 14.55
CA ALA A 693 -29.83 15.44 14.76
C ALA A 693 -29.83 16.34 13.51
N MET A 694 -29.57 15.77 12.34
CA MET A 694 -29.60 16.50 11.07
C MET A 694 -30.99 17.07 10.80
N ARG A 695 -32.04 16.26 10.90
CA ARG A 695 -33.43 16.70 10.67
C ARG A 695 -33.85 17.81 11.63
N ALA A 696 -33.50 17.70 12.90
CA ALA A 696 -33.77 18.74 13.89
C ALA A 696 -33.06 20.05 13.52
N CYS A 697 -31.76 19.98 13.20
CA CYS A 697 -30.99 21.17 12.86
C CYS A 697 -31.45 21.83 11.55
N VAL A 698 -31.76 21.05 10.51
CA VAL A 698 -32.29 21.57 9.24
C VAL A 698 -33.64 22.25 9.47
N LYS A 699 -34.53 21.66 10.29
CA LYS A 699 -35.82 22.26 10.64
C LYS A 699 -35.68 23.59 11.37
N GLU A 700 -34.71 23.72 12.27
CA GLU A 700 -34.53 24.92 13.08
C GLU A 700 -33.77 26.03 12.36
N THR A 701 -32.75 25.67 11.56
CA THR A 701 -31.86 26.64 10.91
C THR A 701 -32.27 26.98 9.48
N GLY A 702 -33.15 26.18 8.87
CA GLY A 702 -33.51 26.29 7.45
C GLY A 702 -32.35 25.98 6.49
N SER A 703 -31.18 25.57 7.00
CA SER A 703 -29.97 25.34 6.21
C SER A 703 -29.69 23.83 6.09
N SER A 704 -29.41 23.36 4.88
CA SER A 704 -28.95 21.99 4.66
C SER A 704 -27.65 21.69 5.41
N LYS A 705 -27.46 20.43 5.79
CA LYS A 705 -26.27 19.92 6.49
C LYS A 705 -25.72 18.71 5.77
N LEU A 706 -24.44 18.41 5.97
CA LEU A 706 -23.73 17.31 5.32
C LEU A 706 -23.08 16.40 6.37
N PHE A 707 -23.06 15.09 6.11
CA PHE A 707 -22.41 14.10 6.95
C PHE A 707 -21.56 13.13 6.11
N SER A 708 -20.31 12.88 6.49
CA SER A 708 -19.43 11.91 5.84
C SER A 708 -19.29 10.67 6.72
N ALA A 709 -20.04 9.63 6.35
CA ALA A 709 -20.09 8.37 7.09
C ALA A 709 -18.95 7.44 6.68
N ASN A 710 -18.22 6.89 7.63
CA ASN A 710 -17.19 5.90 7.34
C ASN A 710 -17.81 4.56 6.93
N ILE A 711 -17.43 4.07 5.76
CA ILE A 711 -17.85 2.76 5.25
C ILE A 711 -16.69 1.79 5.04
N THR A 712 -15.48 2.16 5.46
CA THR A 712 -14.26 1.33 5.31
C THR A 712 -14.48 -0.05 5.90
N ALA A 713 -14.10 -1.08 5.15
CA ALA A 713 -14.04 -2.46 5.61
C ALA A 713 -13.06 -3.28 4.75
N ASP A 714 -12.58 -4.40 5.29
CA ASP A 714 -11.84 -5.39 4.52
C ASP A 714 -12.76 -6.08 3.50
N ASP A 715 -14.02 -6.36 3.81
CA ASP A 715 -14.94 -7.01 2.87
C ASP A 715 -15.66 -5.96 1.99
N PRO A 716 -15.55 -6.02 0.64
CA PRO A 716 -16.35 -5.18 -0.24
C PRO A 716 -17.86 -5.24 0.02
N GLU A 717 -18.41 -6.42 0.35
CA GLU A 717 -19.84 -6.58 0.63
C GLU A 717 -20.26 -5.85 1.91
N GLU A 718 -19.38 -5.79 2.91
CA GLU A 718 -19.59 -4.99 4.11
C GLU A 718 -19.64 -3.49 3.76
N MET A 719 -18.72 -2.99 2.93
CA MET A 719 -18.72 -1.59 2.51
C MET A 719 -20.02 -1.23 1.78
N ILE A 720 -20.49 -2.11 0.90
CA ILE A 720 -21.74 -1.96 0.16
C ILE A 720 -22.95 -2.01 1.13
N ALA A 721 -22.94 -2.92 2.09
CA ALA A 721 -23.98 -3.03 3.11
C ALA A 721 -24.07 -1.77 3.98
N ARG A 722 -22.92 -1.25 4.46
CA ARG A 722 -22.83 0.02 5.20
C ARG A 722 -23.42 1.16 4.39
N GLY A 723 -22.97 1.35 3.15
CA GLY A 723 -23.44 2.43 2.29
C GLY A 723 -24.95 2.37 2.02
N LYS A 724 -25.48 1.18 1.67
CA LYS A 724 -26.92 0.96 1.48
C LYS A 724 -27.72 1.21 2.76
N TYR A 725 -27.23 0.73 3.90
CA TYR A 725 -27.87 0.96 5.20
C TYR A 725 -27.93 2.46 5.53
N ILE A 726 -26.82 3.18 5.43
CA ILE A 726 -26.75 4.61 5.69
C ILE A 726 -27.71 5.39 4.80
N MET A 727 -27.69 5.15 3.47
CA MET A 727 -28.62 5.80 2.55
C MET A 727 -30.09 5.53 2.90
N SER A 728 -30.41 4.30 3.33
CA SER A 728 -31.77 3.95 3.77
C SER A 728 -32.23 4.76 4.99
N GLN A 729 -31.32 5.03 5.94
CA GLN A 729 -31.64 5.81 7.15
C GLN A 729 -31.82 7.30 6.83
N PHE A 730 -30.95 7.87 6.00
CA PHE A 730 -31.06 9.26 5.57
C PHE A 730 -32.33 9.49 4.72
N GLY A 731 -32.74 8.50 3.92
CA GLY A 731 -33.97 8.53 3.12
C GLY A 731 -33.93 9.69 2.11
N PRO A 732 -34.89 10.63 2.14
CA PRO A 732 -34.87 11.81 1.27
C PRO A 732 -33.61 12.69 1.42
N LEU A 733 -32.90 12.62 2.54
CA LEU A 733 -31.65 13.32 2.78
C LEU A 733 -30.42 12.52 2.34
N SER A 734 -30.58 11.46 1.55
CA SER A 734 -29.45 10.59 1.17
C SER A 734 -28.34 11.31 0.41
N GLU A 735 -28.66 12.36 -0.36
CA GLU A 735 -27.63 13.20 -1.03
C GLU A 735 -26.81 14.04 -0.05
N ASN A 736 -27.30 14.28 1.16
CA ASN A 736 -26.56 14.97 2.22
C ASN A 736 -25.45 14.10 2.83
N CYS A 737 -25.35 12.84 2.43
CA CYS A 737 -24.37 11.91 2.96
C CYS A 737 -23.21 11.67 1.98
N ALA A 738 -22.00 11.97 2.42
CA ALA A 738 -20.76 11.54 1.80
C ALA A 738 -20.30 10.19 2.39
N PHE A 739 -19.50 9.44 1.65
CA PHE A 739 -18.88 8.21 2.14
C PHE A 739 -17.38 8.38 2.31
N LEU A 740 -16.92 8.13 3.54
CA LEU A 740 -15.51 8.14 3.91
C LEU A 740 -14.92 6.74 3.76
N VAL A 741 -13.75 6.68 3.11
CA VAL A 741 -12.94 5.47 2.96
C VAL A 741 -11.50 5.77 3.36
N ASP A 742 -10.93 4.97 4.27
CA ASP A 742 -9.51 5.00 4.61
C ASP A 742 -8.66 4.34 3.51
N GLY A 743 -8.52 5.02 2.37
CA GLY A 743 -8.02 4.43 1.14
C GLY A 743 -6.54 4.00 1.17
N TYR A 744 -5.72 4.51 2.10
CA TYR A 744 -4.32 4.05 2.21
C TYR A 744 -4.22 2.70 2.93
N VAL A 745 -4.86 2.56 4.10
CA VAL A 745 -4.78 1.30 4.90
C VAL A 745 -5.69 0.19 4.38
N ALA A 746 -6.85 0.51 3.81
CA ALA A 746 -7.73 -0.47 3.16
C ALA A 746 -7.29 -0.76 1.71
N GLY A 747 -6.63 0.21 1.07
CA GLY A 747 -6.10 0.15 -0.30
C GLY A 747 -7.02 0.69 -1.37
N GLY A 748 -6.49 0.81 -2.59
CA GLY A 748 -7.20 1.35 -3.76
C GLY A 748 -8.47 0.55 -4.12
N THR A 749 -8.51 -0.74 -3.77
CA THR A 749 -9.70 -1.58 -3.99
C THR A 749 -10.91 -1.13 -3.18
N ALA A 750 -10.71 -0.65 -1.94
CA ALA A 750 -11.79 -0.09 -1.12
C ALA A 750 -12.34 1.22 -1.70
N VAL A 751 -11.45 2.05 -2.24
CA VAL A 751 -11.81 3.35 -2.85
C VAL A 751 -12.66 3.11 -4.10
N THR A 752 -12.23 2.20 -4.96
CA THR A 752 -12.96 1.83 -6.19
C THR A 752 -14.29 1.15 -5.88
N CYS A 753 -14.34 0.29 -4.86
CA CYS A 753 -15.59 -0.29 -4.35
C CYS A 753 -16.63 0.81 -4.06
N CYS A 754 -16.26 1.85 -3.30
CA CYS A 754 -17.16 2.97 -3.04
C CYS A 754 -17.48 3.75 -4.32
N ARG A 755 -16.46 4.10 -5.12
CA ARG A 755 -16.59 4.93 -6.33
C ARG A 755 -17.57 4.33 -7.35
N ARG A 756 -17.57 3.02 -7.52
CA ARG A 756 -18.39 2.31 -8.51
C ARG A 756 -19.77 1.93 -8.00
N ASN A 757 -19.91 1.62 -6.70
CA ASN A 757 -21.21 1.27 -6.11
C ASN A 757 -22.03 2.50 -5.72
N PHE A 758 -21.39 3.63 -5.39
CA PHE A 758 -22.05 4.85 -4.93
C PHE A 758 -21.59 6.11 -5.70
N PRO A 759 -21.61 6.12 -7.04
CA PRO A 759 -21.04 7.22 -7.83
C PRO A 759 -21.75 8.57 -7.65
N LYS A 760 -22.95 8.59 -7.08
CA LYS A 760 -23.70 9.81 -6.78
C LYS A 760 -23.45 10.37 -5.38
N GLN A 761 -22.75 9.62 -4.52
CA GLN A 761 -22.36 10.09 -3.20
C GLN A 761 -20.92 10.61 -3.26
N PHE A 762 -20.66 11.67 -2.52
CA PHE A 762 -19.31 12.23 -2.45
C PHE A 762 -18.35 11.22 -1.81
N LEU A 763 -17.33 10.80 -2.54
CA LEU A 763 -16.28 9.90 -2.06
C LEU A 763 -15.19 10.71 -1.35
N HIS A 764 -15.23 10.66 -0.03
CA HIS A 764 -14.25 11.27 0.86
C HIS A 764 -13.10 10.30 1.12
N TYR A 765 -11.98 10.50 0.42
CA TYR A 765 -10.77 9.75 0.66
C TYR A 765 -10.07 10.25 1.93
N HIS A 766 -10.04 9.40 2.96
CA HIS A 766 -9.21 9.60 4.14
C HIS A 766 -7.90 8.84 4.01
N ARG A 767 -6.78 9.45 4.41
CA ARG A 767 -5.43 8.96 4.10
C ARG A 767 -4.67 8.39 5.30
N ALA A 768 -5.35 7.94 6.36
CA ALA A 768 -4.71 7.38 7.55
C ALA A 768 -3.58 6.39 7.20
N GLY A 769 -2.41 6.53 7.83
CA GLY A 769 -1.24 5.65 7.63
C GLY A 769 -0.28 6.10 6.52
N HIS A 770 -0.69 7.02 5.65
CA HIS A 770 0.11 7.46 4.49
C HIS A 770 1.50 7.97 4.86
N GLY A 771 1.65 8.59 6.04
CA GLY A 771 2.92 9.11 6.54
C GLY A 771 4.02 8.04 6.67
N SER A 772 3.66 6.76 6.65
CA SER A 772 4.63 5.65 6.58
C SER A 772 5.54 5.75 5.35
N VAL A 773 5.02 6.25 4.23
CA VAL A 773 5.75 6.39 2.96
C VAL A 773 5.85 7.84 2.49
N THR A 774 4.83 8.68 2.74
CA THR A 774 4.82 10.03 2.21
C THR A 774 5.66 11.02 3.02
N SER A 775 5.98 10.71 4.28
CA SER A 775 6.80 11.60 5.12
C SER A 775 8.13 11.92 4.41
N PRO A 776 8.59 13.18 4.44
CA PRO A 776 9.92 13.55 3.91
C PRO A 776 11.07 12.80 4.58
N GLN A 777 10.86 12.27 5.79
CA GLN A 777 11.84 11.47 6.52
C GLN A 777 11.99 10.04 5.96
N THR A 778 11.02 9.56 5.15
CA THR A 778 11.09 8.25 4.50
C THR A 778 11.58 8.41 3.07
N GLN A 779 12.67 7.74 2.69
CA GLN A 779 13.22 7.78 1.32
C GLN A 779 12.68 6.69 0.38
N ARG A 780 11.61 5.98 0.77
CA ARG A 780 10.97 4.91 0.00
C ARG A 780 9.51 5.23 -0.31
N GLY A 781 8.92 4.50 -1.25
CA GLY A 781 7.52 4.64 -1.65
C GLY A 781 7.27 5.85 -2.54
N TYR A 782 6.39 6.76 -2.14
CA TYR A 782 6.00 7.93 -2.94
C TYR A 782 5.65 9.13 -2.06
N THR A 783 5.74 10.34 -2.62
CA THR A 783 5.42 11.59 -1.90
C THR A 783 3.93 11.78 -1.66
N ALA A 784 3.57 12.74 -0.80
CA ALA A 784 2.18 13.15 -0.59
C ALA A 784 1.53 13.65 -1.90
N PHE A 785 2.30 14.38 -2.72
CA PHE A 785 1.87 14.85 -4.04
C PHE A 785 1.44 13.70 -4.95
N VAL A 786 2.26 12.66 -5.06
CA VAL A 786 1.96 11.45 -5.86
C VAL A 786 0.72 10.74 -5.32
N HIS A 787 0.64 10.57 -3.99
CA HIS A 787 -0.50 9.91 -3.35
C HIS A 787 -1.83 10.63 -3.66
N THR A 788 -1.84 11.96 -3.57
CA THR A 788 -3.03 12.75 -3.87
C THR A 788 -3.35 12.77 -5.37
N LYS A 789 -2.34 12.83 -6.25
CA LYS A 789 -2.56 12.75 -7.71
C LYS A 789 -3.21 11.42 -8.10
N ILE A 790 -2.77 10.31 -7.49
CA ILE A 790 -3.39 8.99 -7.64
C ILE A 790 -4.88 9.03 -7.24
N SER A 791 -5.22 9.71 -6.13
CA SER A 791 -6.60 9.77 -5.65
C SER A 791 -7.59 10.39 -6.65
N ARG A 792 -7.16 11.40 -7.43
CA ARG A 792 -7.98 12.00 -8.50
C ARG A 792 -8.22 10.99 -9.62
N VAL A 793 -7.16 10.28 -10.04
CA VAL A 793 -7.23 9.26 -11.09
C VAL A 793 -8.22 8.14 -10.73
N ILE A 794 -8.19 7.62 -9.49
CA ILE A 794 -9.10 6.54 -9.05
C ILE A 794 -10.49 7.03 -8.61
N GLY A 795 -10.70 8.36 -8.59
CA GLY A 795 -12.02 8.96 -8.51
C GLY A 795 -12.48 9.45 -7.14
N ALA A 796 -11.56 9.81 -6.25
CA ALA A 796 -11.92 10.51 -5.01
C ALA A 796 -12.59 11.85 -5.30
N SER A 797 -13.75 12.11 -4.70
CA SER A 797 -14.43 13.42 -4.79
C SER A 797 -13.72 14.49 -3.98
N GLY A 798 -13.07 14.09 -2.88
CA GLY A 798 -12.16 14.91 -2.12
C GLY A 798 -11.17 14.06 -1.33
N ILE A 799 -9.98 14.59 -1.12
CA ILE A 799 -8.92 13.94 -0.35
C ILE A 799 -8.32 14.91 0.65
N HIS A 800 -7.93 14.40 1.81
CA HIS A 800 -7.10 15.13 2.76
C HIS A 800 -5.76 15.52 2.11
N VAL A 801 -5.48 16.81 1.93
CA VAL A 801 -4.19 17.29 1.39
C VAL A 801 -3.22 17.71 2.48
N GLY A 802 -3.69 17.83 3.73
CA GLY A 802 -2.90 18.33 4.86
C GLY A 802 -3.22 19.80 5.12
N THR A 803 -2.28 20.49 5.76
CA THR A 803 -2.47 21.89 6.19
C THR A 803 -1.40 22.82 5.67
N MET A 804 -0.50 22.37 4.78
CA MET A 804 0.56 23.20 4.19
C MET A 804 1.42 23.92 5.25
N SER A 805 1.81 23.18 6.30
CA SER A 805 2.49 23.67 7.52
C SER A 805 1.67 24.52 8.50
N PHE A 806 0.39 24.81 8.23
CA PHE A 806 -0.44 25.64 9.12
C PHE A 806 -1.10 24.87 10.27
N GLY A 807 -1.03 23.54 10.29
CA GLY A 807 -1.65 22.66 11.29
C GLY A 807 -0.64 21.84 12.10
N LYS A 808 -1.07 20.66 12.59
CA LYS A 808 -0.27 19.80 13.50
C LYS A 808 0.53 18.68 12.81
N MET A 809 0.15 18.32 11.59
CA MET A 809 0.78 17.24 10.84
C MET A 809 1.97 17.78 10.03
N GLU A 810 2.91 16.92 9.65
CA GLU A 810 3.97 17.31 8.70
C GLU A 810 3.37 17.85 7.39
N GLY A 811 3.98 18.89 6.83
CA GLY A 811 3.60 19.50 5.55
C GLY A 811 4.46 20.73 5.25
N ASP A 812 4.47 21.18 4.00
CA ASP A 812 5.21 22.33 3.50
C ASP A 812 4.27 23.38 2.87
N ALA A 813 4.66 24.66 2.87
CA ALA A 813 3.85 25.71 2.24
C ALA A 813 3.65 25.47 0.72
N SER A 814 4.60 24.80 0.06
CA SER A 814 4.52 24.41 -1.35
C SER A 814 3.50 23.29 -1.62
N ASP A 815 2.96 22.62 -0.59
CA ASP A 815 1.88 21.64 -0.74
C ASP A 815 0.61 22.26 -1.36
N LYS A 816 0.52 23.60 -1.49
CA LYS A 816 -0.51 24.25 -2.32
C LYS A 816 -0.53 23.76 -3.77
N ASN A 817 0.61 23.33 -4.30
CA ASN A 817 0.71 22.75 -5.65
C ASN A 817 -0.06 21.43 -5.75
N ILE A 818 -0.26 20.72 -4.62
CA ILE A 818 -1.17 19.57 -4.57
C ILE A 818 -2.60 20.03 -4.85
N ALA A 819 -3.06 21.12 -4.23
CA ALA A 819 -4.41 21.62 -4.45
C ALA A 819 -4.62 21.99 -5.93
N TYR A 820 -3.69 22.70 -6.55
CA TYR A 820 -3.75 23.04 -7.98
C TYR A 820 -3.77 21.78 -8.86
N MET A 821 -2.91 20.79 -8.60
CA MET A 821 -2.92 19.50 -9.31
C MET A 821 -4.25 18.74 -9.21
N LEU A 822 -5.03 18.96 -8.14
CA LEU A 822 -6.32 18.32 -7.93
C LEU A 822 -7.52 19.11 -8.48
N GLN A 823 -7.40 20.43 -8.59
CA GLN A 823 -8.51 21.33 -8.96
C GLN A 823 -8.45 21.81 -10.40
N ASP A 824 -7.24 22.10 -10.91
CA ASP A 824 -7.08 22.66 -12.24
C ASP A 824 -7.15 21.55 -13.30
N ASP A 825 -7.59 21.90 -14.51
CA ASP A 825 -7.54 20.99 -15.65
C ASP A 825 -6.12 20.86 -16.23
N GLU A 826 -5.26 21.84 -15.94
CA GLU A 826 -3.83 21.81 -16.27
C GLU A 826 -3.03 22.32 -15.07
N ALA A 827 -2.06 21.53 -14.61
CA ALA A 827 -1.22 21.90 -13.48
C ALA A 827 0.20 21.37 -13.64
N ASP A 828 1.15 22.06 -13.04
CA ASP A 828 2.56 21.66 -13.01
C ASP A 828 2.85 20.88 -11.71
N GLY A 829 3.34 19.64 -11.85
CA GLY A 829 3.92 18.89 -10.75
C GLY A 829 5.39 19.23 -10.52
N PRO A 830 6.06 18.56 -9.56
CA PRO A 830 7.49 18.75 -9.33
C PRO A 830 8.36 18.49 -10.56
N TYR A 831 7.93 17.59 -11.46
CA TYR A 831 8.67 17.26 -12.69
C TYR A 831 7.82 17.41 -13.95
N TYR A 832 6.53 17.07 -13.90
CA TYR A 832 5.70 16.97 -15.10
C TYR A 832 4.46 17.86 -15.03
N ARG A 833 4.21 18.60 -16.12
CA ARG A 833 2.88 19.18 -16.38
C ARG A 833 1.88 18.07 -16.68
N GLN A 834 0.69 18.15 -16.10
CA GLN A 834 -0.42 17.22 -16.36
C GLN A 834 -1.64 17.98 -16.87
N GLU A 835 -2.10 17.60 -18.06
CA GLU A 835 -3.44 17.94 -18.54
C GLU A 835 -4.42 16.83 -18.12
N TRP A 836 -5.53 17.22 -17.52
CA TRP A 836 -6.55 16.32 -16.96
C TRP A 836 -7.71 16.04 -17.92
N GLN A 837 -7.75 16.73 -19.06
CA GLN A 837 -8.64 16.44 -20.20
C GLN A 837 -10.13 16.48 -19.79
N GLY A 838 -10.49 17.43 -18.91
CA GLY A 838 -11.83 17.59 -18.37
C GLY A 838 -12.19 16.60 -17.27
N MET A 839 -11.25 15.82 -16.74
CA MET A 839 -11.49 14.99 -15.56
C MET A 839 -11.88 15.89 -14.38
N LYS A 840 -13.04 15.60 -13.76
CA LYS A 840 -13.55 16.36 -12.61
C LYS A 840 -12.47 16.55 -11.54
N GLU A 841 -12.51 17.70 -10.88
CA GLU A 841 -11.61 18.00 -9.77
C GLU A 841 -11.85 17.09 -8.55
N THR A 842 -10.78 16.87 -7.80
CA THR A 842 -10.82 16.30 -6.45
C THR A 842 -10.67 17.44 -5.45
N THR A 843 -11.63 17.56 -4.54
CA THR A 843 -11.66 18.65 -3.56
C THR A 843 -10.51 18.53 -2.54
N PRO A 844 -9.69 19.57 -2.32
CA PRO A 844 -8.77 19.59 -1.21
C PRO A 844 -9.53 19.65 0.12
N ILE A 845 -9.35 18.63 0.96
CA ILE A 845 -9.89 18.57 2.32
C ILE A 845 -8.78 18.97 3.30
N ILE A 846 -9.00 20.05 4.03
CA ILE A 846 -8.03 20.64 4.94
C ILE A 846 -8.35 20.17 6.36
N SER A 847 -7.40 19.45 6.97
CA SER A 847 -7.60 18.83 8.28
C SER A 847 -6.29 18.62 9.03
N GLY A 848 -6.36 18.64 10.36
CA GLY A 848 -5.22 18.35 11.25
C GLY A 848 -4.75 19.57 12.03
N GLY A 849 -5.35 19.82 13.19
CA GLY A 849 -4.93 20.92 14.09
C GLY A 849 -5.32 22.33 13.63
N MET A 850 -6.28 22.45 12.70
CA MET A 850 -6.80 23.75 12.26
C MET A 850 -7.81 24.32 13.27
N ASN A 851 -7.83 25.65 13.36
CA ASN A 851 -8.83 26.45 14.08
C ASN A 851 -9.03 27.79 13.33
N ALA A 852 -10.00 28.59 13.79
CA ALA A 852 -10.35 29.88 13.18
C ALA A 852 -9.14 30.83 12.98
N LEU A 853 -8.17 30.80 13.89
CA LEU A 853 -7.02 31.71 13.88
C LEU A 853 -5.98 31.36 12.82
N ARG A 854 -5.92 30.10 12.40
CA ARG A 854 -4.95 29.60 11.40
C ARG A 854 -5.45 29.76 9.96
N LEU A 855 -6.77 29.87 9.75
CA LEU A 855 -7.39 29.88 8.43
C LEU A 855 -7.00 31.07 7.54
N PRO A 856 -6.92 32.32 8.04
CA PRO A 856 -6.64 33.46 7.15
C PRO A 856 -5.29 33.35 6.45
N ALA A 857 -4.24 32.95 7.18
CA ALA A 857 -2.91 32.76 6.60
C ALA A 857 -2.85 31.55 5.65
N PHE A 858 -3.58 30.48 5.97
CA PHE A 858 -3.72 29.33 5.09
C PHE A 858 -4.35 29.71 3.74
N PHE A 859 -5.47 30.46 3.76
CA PHE A 859 -6.13 30.90 2.53
C PHE A 859 -5.29 31.90 1.75
N GLU A 860 -4.50 32.73 2.42
CA GLU A 860 -3.56 33.61 1.73
C GLU A 860 -2.45 32.83 1.01
N ASN A 861 -1.94 31.75 1.61
CA ASN A 861 -0.98 30.87 0.93
C ASN A 861 -1.59 30.14 -0.27
N LEU A 862 -2.82 29.62 -0.13
CA LEU A 862 -3.51 28.86 -1.16
C LEU A 862 -4.06 29.74 -2.30
N GLY A 863 -4.54 30.94 -1.98
CA GLY A 863 -5.12 31.91 -2.92
C GLY A 863 -6.64 31.86 -3.07
N HIS A 864 -7.33 30.85 -2.52
CA HIS A 864 -8.80 30.74 -2.54
C HIS A 864 -9.32 29.93 -1.34
N SER A 865 -10.65 29.94 -1.14
CA SER A 865 -11.32 29.20 -0.06
C SER A 865 -12.28 28.10 -0.55
N ASN A 866 -12.23 27.71 -1.82
CA ASN A 866 -13.01 26.60 -2.40
C ASN A 866 -12.50 25.23 -1.94
N VAL A 867 -12.64 24.94 -0.65
CA VAL A 867 -12.15 23.73 0.01
C VAL A 867 -13.15 23.25 1.06
N ILE A 868 -12.96 22.02 1.55
CA ILE A 868 -13.66 21.53 2.75
C ILE A 868 -12.70 21.62 3.93
N LEU A 869 -13.10 22.33 4.98
CA LEU A 869 -12.38 22.35 6.25
C LEU A 869 -12.95 21.31 7.19
N THR A 870 -12.09 20.59 7.92
CA THR A 870 -12.51 19.77 9.06
C THR A 870 -11.69 20.09 10.31
N ALA A 871 -12.26 20.91 11.19
CA ALA A 871 -11.60 21.42 12.40
C ALA A 871 -12.16 20.75 13.69
N GLY A 872 -11.72 19.52 13.98
CA GLY A 872 -12.18 18.76 15.16
C GLY A 872 -11.95 19.51 16.49
N GLY A 873 -10.68 19.57 16.92
CA GLY A 873 -10.30 20.33 18.12
C GLY A 873 -10.54 21.84 17.99
N GLY A 874 -10.44 22.38 16.76
CA GLY A 874 -10.72 23.80 16.48
C GLY A 874 -12.17 24.21 16.72
N SER A 875 -13.13 23.28 16.62
CA SER A 875 -14.54 23.54 16.93
C SER A 875 -14.92 23.04 18.33
N PHE A 876 -14.68 21.76 18.66
CA PHE A 876 -15.08 21.19 19.96
C PHE A 876 -14.23 21.68 21.15
N GLY A 877 -13.04 22.22 20.88
CA GLY A 877 -12.19 22.86 21.90
C GLY A 877 -12.55 24.32 22.18
N HIS A 878 -13.44 24.94 21.38
CA HIS A 878 -13.85 26.33 21.59
C HIS A 878 -14.48 26.50 22.97
N LYS A 879 -14.08 27.55 23.72
CA LYS A 879 -14.52 27.76 25.11
C LYS A 879 -16.05 27.81 25.27
N ASP A 880 -16.75 28.33 24.26
CA ASP A 880 -18.22 28.46 24.23
C ASP A 880 -18.93 27.32 23.48
N GLY A 881 -18.22 26.23 23.19
CA GLY A 881 -18.77 25.03 22.56
C GLY A 881 -18.78 25.01 21.03
N PRO A 882 -19.18 23.88 20.43
CA PRO A 882 -18.94 23.58 19.02
C PRO A 882 -19.73 24.45 18.04
N LYS A 883 -20.93 24.91 18.38
CA LYS A 883 -21.69 25.87 17.56
C LYS A 883 -20.87 27.14 17.30
N ILE A 884 -20.33 27.71 18.38
CA ILE A 884 -19.53 28.93 18.34
C ILE A 884 -18.20 28.68 17.64
N GLY A 885 -17.57 27.52 17.89
CA GLY A 885 -16.37 27.10 17.18
C GLY A 885 -16.57 26.93 15.67
N ALA A 886 -17.76 26.53 15.21
CA ALA A 886 -18.10 26.46 13.79
C ALA A 886 -18.27 27.87 13.18
N ILE A 887 -18.97 28.76 13.87
CA ILE A 887 -19.18 30.15 13.44
C ILE A 887 -17.83 30.88 13.36
N SER A 888 -16.95 30.69 14.34
CA SER A 888 -15.62 31.32 14.32
C SER A 888 -14.76 30.85 13.14
N CYS A 889 -14.86 29.59 12.72
CA CYS A 889 -14.18 29.10 11.52
C CYS A 889 -14.70 29.77 10.24
N ARG A 890 -16.02 29.99 10.14
CA ARG A 890 -16.61 30.75 9.03
C ARG A 890 -16.14 32.20 9.03
N GLN A 891 -16.14 32.81 10.20
CA GLN A 891 -15.61 34.17 10.42
C GLN A 891 -14.13 34.28 10.06
N GLY A 892 -13.33 33.21 10.19
CA GLY A 892 -11.94 33.18 9.72
C GLY A 892 -11.82 33.34 8.20
N GLU A 893 -12.71 32.70 7.42
CA GLU A 893 -12.79 32.91 5.96
C GLU A 893 -13.28 34.32 5.63
N GLU A 894 -14.32 34.79 6.33
CA GLU A 894 -14.91 36.12 6.12
C GLU A 894 -13.89 37.23 6.42
N ALA A 895 -13.13 37.11 7.51
CA ALA A 895 -12.07 38.04 7.87
C ALA A 895 -10.99 38.11 6.79
N TRP A 896 -10.54 36.97 6.26
CA TRP A 896 -9.59 36.93 5.14
C TRP A 896 -10.16 37.59 3.89
N LYS A 897 -11.41 37.29 3.51
CA LYS A 897 -12.07 37.90 2.35
C LYS A 897 -12.22 39.41 2.49
N GLN A 898 -12.65 39.91 3.66
CA GLN A 898 -12.81 41.34 3.91
C GLN A 898 -11.47 42.08 3.94
N TRP A 899 -10.44 41.49 4.55
CA TRP A 899 -9.09 42.02 4.49
C TRP A 899 -8.56 42.08 3.05
N LYS A 900 -8.72 41.00 2.28
CA LYS A 900 -8.29 40.93 0.87
C LYS A 900 -9.02 41.95 -0.01
N ALA A 901 -10.27 42.27 0.31
CA ALA A 901 -11.06 43.31 -0.34
C ALA A 901 -10.68 44.75 0.09
N GLY A 902 -9.73 44.92 1.02
CA GLY A 902 -9.26 46.22 1.48
C GLY A 902 -10.19 46.92 2.47
N GLN A 903 -11.15 46.20 3.08
CA GLN A 903 -12.18 46.80 3.95
C GLN A 903 -11.60 47.46 5.21
N PHE A 904 -10.41 47.03 5.65
CA PHE A 904 -9.71 47.58 6.82
C PHE A 904 -8.57 48.55 6.45
N GLY A 905 -8.51 48.99 5.19
CA GLY A 905 -7.41 49.79 4.67
C GLY A 905 -6.11 49.00 4.48
N ASN A 906 -4.99 49.71 4.36
CA ASN A 906 -3.67 49.09 4.14
C ASN A 906 -3.03 48.66 5.45
N ILE A 907 -3.54 47.57 6.02
CA ILE A 907 -3.02 46.94 7.24
C ILE A 907 -2.59 45.50 6.99
N SER A 908 -1.78 44.94 7.89
CA SER A 908 -1.35 43.55 7.80
C SER A 908 -2.55 42.59 7.89
N LEU A 909 -2.42 41.36 7.36
CA LEU A 909 -3.45 40.32 7.51
C LEU A 909 -3.77 40.08 9.00
N SER A 910 -2.73 40.05 9.84
CA SER A 910 -2.85 39.87 11.28
C SER A 910 -3.72 40.96 11.91
N ASP A 911 -3.46 42.22 11.59
CA ASP A 911 -4.26 43.35 12.08
C ASP A 911 -5.68 43.34 11.49
N GLY A 912 -5.85 42.96 10.22
CA GLY A 912 -7.17 42.81 9.60
C GLY A 912 -8.07 41.81 10.32
N VAL A 913 -7.52 40.66 10.72
CA VAL A 913 -8.26 39.66 11.50
C VAL A 913 -8.59 40.19 12.90
N ILE A 914 -7.68 40.94 13.53
CA ILE A 914 -7.94 41.58 14.84
C ILE A 914 -9.05 42.63 14.72
N GLU A 915 -9.03 43.48 13.68
CA GLU A 915 -10.08 44.46 13.42
C GLU A 915 -11.44 43.77 13.20
N TYR A 916 -11.47 42.68 12.44
CA TYR A 916 -12.67 41.86 12.28
C TYR A 916 -13.17 41.33 13.63
N ALA A 917 -12.27 40.81 14.48
CA ALA A 917 -12.62 40.23 15.76
C ALA A 917 -13.19 41.24 16.77
N LYS A 918 -12.97 42.55 16.61
CA LYS A 918 -13.56 43.57 17.50
C LYS A 918 -15.09 43.59 17.48
N THR A 919 -15.70 43.17 16.38
CA THR A 919 -17.16 43.18 16.21
C THR A 919 -17.78 41.77 16.13
N HIS A 920 -16.97 40.72 16.28
CA HIS A 920 -17.40 39.33 16.11
C HIS A 920 -16.94 38.50 17.32
N GLU A 921 -17.86 38.28 18.25
CA GLU A 921 -17.55 37.66 19.55
C GLU A 921 -17.11 36.19 19.42
N GLU A 922 -17.54 35.47 18.39
CA GLU A 922 -17.17 34.07 18.21
C GLU A 922 -15.69 33.90 17.84
N ILE A 923 -15.18 34.60 16.82
CA ILE A 923 -13.75 34.57 16.48
C ILE A 923 -12.90 35.23 17.57
N LYS A 924 -13.39 36.29 18.23
CA LYS A 924 -12.74 36.88 19.42
C LYS A 924 -12.60 35.85 20.55
N GLY A 925 -13.62 35.02 20.76
CA GLY A 925 -13.58 33.88 21.68
C GLY A 925 -12.52 32.83 21.31
N ALA A 926 -12.21 32.67 20.02
CA ALA A 926 -11.17 31.76 19.57
C ALA A 926 -9.76 32.24 19.98
N PHE A 927 -9.49 33.55 20.02
CA PHE A 927 -8.23 34.10 20.54
C PHE A 927 -8.01 33.71 22.02
N LEU A 928 -9.07 33.78 22.83
CA LEU A 928 -9.03 33.35 24.23
C LEU A 928 -8.90 31.83 24.40
N THR A 929 -9.47 31.06 23.48
CA THR A 929 -9.44 29.60 23.51
C THR A 929 -8.04 29.08 23.15
N PHE A 930 -7.48 29.58 22.04
CA PHE A 930 -6.23 29.08 21.46
C PHE A 930 -5.09 30.07 21.68
N GLN A 931 -4.82 30.45 22.93
CA GLN A 931 -3.91 31.55 23.27
C GLN A 931 -2.49 31.37 22.71
N LYS A 932 -1.97 30.14 22.73
CA LYS A 932 -0.64 29.86 22.16
C LYS A 932 -0.59 30.22 20.67
N ASP A 933 -1.64 29.91 19.92
CA ASP A 933 -1.74 30.26 18.50
C ASP A 933 -1.96 31.76 18.33
N ALA A 934 -2.80 32.36 19.17
CA ALA A 934 -3.06 33.80 19.16
C ALA A 934 -1.78 34.62 19.42
N ASP A 935 -1.01 34.25 20.45
CA ASP A 935 0.25 34.92 20.81
C ASP A 935 1.30 34.77 19.69
N GLN A 936 1.35 33.61 19.02
CA GLN A 936 2.29 33.33 17.94
C GLN A 936 1.93 34.03 16.62
N ILE A 937 0.64 34.03 16.25
CA ILE A 937 0.18 34.49 14.92
C ILE A 937 -0.25 35.97 14.95
N TYR A 938 -0.71 36.45 16.11
CA TYR A 938 -1.31 37.78 16.30
C TYR A 938 -0.68 38.51 17.49
N PRO A 939 0.60 38.90 17.42
CA PRO A 939 1.28 39.55 18.53
C PRO A 939 0.55 40.84 18.97
N GLY A 940 0.37 41.00 20.29
CA GLY A 940 -0.35 42.13 20.88
C GLY A 940 -1.88 42.05 20.80
N TRP A 941 -2.46 40.92 20.40
CA TRP A 941 -3.92 40.76 20.30
C TRP A 941 -4.66 41.10 21.60
N LYS A 942 -4.09 40.79 22.77
CA LYS A 942 -4.71 41.05 24.08
C LYS A 942 -5.02 42.52 24.26
N GLU A 943 -4.04 43.39 24.03
CA GLU A 943 -4.18 44.84 24.12
C GLU A 943 -5.18 45.37 23.08
N LYS A 944 -5.06 44.90 21.83
CA LYS A 944 -5.91 45.35 20.71
C LYS A 944 -7.37 44.92 20.84
N LEU A 945 -7.65 43.82 21.53
CA LEU A 945 -9.00 43.29 21.81
C LEU A 945 -9.52 43.63 23.21
N GLY A 946 -8.75 44.38 24.02
CA GLY A 946 -9.16 44.88 25.34
C GLY A 946 -9.10 43.86 26.47
N TYR A 947 -8.21 42.86 26.39
CA TYR A 947 -7.97 41.87 27.44
C TYR A 947 -6.82 42.28 28.37
N THR A 948 -7.11 42.45 29.66
CA THR A 948 -6.17 42.98 30.66
C THR A 948 -5.79 41.96 31.76
N GLY A 949 -5.86 40.64 31.50
CA GLY A 949 -5.53 39.62 32.51
C GLY A 949 -4.96 38.31 31.95
N GLU A 950 -4.28 37.56 32.81
CA GLU A 950 -3.87 36.16 32.59
C GLU A 950 -5.03 35.24 32.95
N SER A 951 -5.89 34.86 32.00
CA SER A 951 -6.84 33.77 32.23
C SER A 951 -6.77 32.77 31.09
N SER A 952 -6.15 31.62 31.35
CA SER A 952 -6.34 30.43 30.53
C SER A 952 -7.75 29.91 30.78
N VAL A 953 -8.59 29.81 29.74
CA VAL A 953 -9.94 29.25 29.86
C VAL A 953 -9.90 27.83 29.30
N GLN A 954 -10.14 26.83 30.15
CA GLN A 954 -10.35 25.45 29.68
C GLN A 954 -11.66 25.38 28.88
N ALA A 955 -11.73 24.48 27.90
CA ALA A 955 -12.97 24.21 27.17
C ALA A 955 -14.10 23.91 28.17
N ALA A 956 -15.29 24.50 27.98
CA ALA A 956 -16.42 24.24 28.85
C ALA A 956 -16.80 22.74 28.80
N SER A 957 -16.96 22.10 29.96
CA SER A 957 -17.45 20.72 30.04
C SER A 957 -18.88 20.63 29.50
N PHE A 958 -19.16 19.67 28.60
CA PHE A 958 -20.50 19.49 28.08
C PHE A 958 -21.36 18.71 29.09
N ASP A 959 -22.33 19.37 29.71
CA ASP A 959 -23.27 18.74 30.66
C ASP A 959 -24.49 18.20 29.91
N TRP A 960 -24.45 16.91 29.58
CA TRP A 960 -25.53 16.22 28.86
C TRP A 960 -26.87 16.22 29.63
N ALA A 961 -26.86 16.38 30.96
CA ALA A 961 -28.06 16.30 31.80
C ALA A 961 -28.85 17.62 31.88
N LYS A 962 -28.20 18.78 31.67
CA LYS A 962 -28.85 20.10 31.78
C LYS A 962 -29.69 20.54 30.57
N ARG A 963 -29.69 19.77 29.47
CA ARG A 963 -30.40 20.12 28.23
C ARG A 963 -31.48 19.12 27.80
N ALA A 964 -31.70 18.06 28.60
CA ALA A 964 -32.93 17.24 28.55
C ALA A 964 -34.03 17.92 29.36
#